data_AF-A0A2T7MLF9-F1
#
_entry.id   AF-A0A2T7MLF9-F1
#
_cell.length_a   1.000
_cell.length_b   1.000
_cell.length_c   1.000
_cell.angle_alpha   90.00
_cell.angle_beta   90.00
_cell.angle_gamma   90.00
#
_symmetry.space_group_name_H-M   'P 1'
#
loop_
_entity.id
_entity.type
_entity.pdbx_description
1 polymer ?
#
loop_
_entity_poly.entity_id
_entity_poly.type
_entity_poly.pdbx_seq_one_letter_code
_entity_poly.pdbx_strand_id
1 'polypeptide(L)'
;MSQQLSPPPSAAVPGEGQSHRSVLVAIGALLLGMLLAALDQTIVSTALPTIVSELGGLDHLSWVVTAYLLAATAATPLWGKLGDQYGRKKLFQTAIVIFLIGSALCGVAQNMPQLIGFRALQGLGGGGLMVLSMAIVGDLVTPRERGKYQGLFGAVFGVTSVLGPLLGGFFTQHLSWRWVFYINLPIGVVALGVIAAVLHIPVHREKHTIDYLGTFLIAAVATSLVLIASLGGTTWAWASAQIIVLAVLAVVLLVAFIAVERRAVEPVLPLKLFRIRTFSLVAVISFVIGFAMFGAMTYLPTFLQVVHDITPTMSGVHMLPMVFGLLITSTASGQIVSRTGRWKVFPLAGTALTTAGLLLLHNLDENSSTWLMSAYFFVFGAGLGLVMQVLVLVAQNSVSYQDLGVATSGATFFRSIGSAFGVAIFGTIFANRLTGQLTDALAGQPLPPGIDAGSLSADPRAIGQLPADLRPGVLSAYSTSITDVFLYAAPVVLLAFVLAWFLREDKLRGSVTAPDTSQTLASNPVERSSYDECARALSVLATREGRREIYEKITARAGYDLLPAASWLLLRIKRHGMVEPARLAETAPVPLHVITDAARQVEERGLARREGLQMILTDAGAEAVVRLSQAREDSLAELLGDWWGPERPTDLVTLVHELTAEVSGSTRERPHSPTPPRDHEAHLRRDEREAHSRALDGQADHGHRDDHGRHHPPV
;
A
#
# COMPACT_ATOMS: atom_id res chain seq x y z
N MET A 1 -5.19 -17.40 -50.13
CA MET A 1 -4.26 -16.62 -49.29
C MET A 1 -4.73 -16.72 -47.85
N SER A 2 -4.15 -17.62 -47.06
CA SER A 2 -4.43 -17.77 -45.63
C SER A 2 -3.63 -16.73 -44.84
N GLN A 3 -4.30 -15.71 -44.30
CA GLN A 3 -3.65 -14.78 -43.38
C GLN A 3 -3.24 -15.53 -42.11
N GLN A 4 -1.94 -15.59 -41.84
CA GLN A 4 -1.43 -15.98 -40.54
C GLN A 4 -1.82 -14.90 -39.52
N LEU A 5 -2.87 -15.17 -38.74
CA LEU A 5 -3.16 -14.41 -37.53
C LEU A 5 -1.99 -14.62 -36.55
N SER A 6 -1.08 -13.64 -36.50
CA SER A 6 -0.05 -13.59 -35.48
C SER A 6 -0.73 -13.54 -34.10
N PRO A 7 -0.27 -14.31 -33.09
CA PRO A 7 -0.80 -14.19 -31.74
C PRO A 7 -0.59 -12.76 -31.23
N PRO A 8 -1.52 -12.19 -30.45
CA PRO A 8 -1.32 -10.88 -29.85
C PRO A 8 -0.06 -10.90 -28.97
N PRO A 9 0.72 -9.81 -28.93
CA PRO A 9 1.91 -9.75 -28.10
C PRO A 9 1.52 -9.91 -26.62
N SER A 10 2.14 -10.89 -25.94
CA SER A 10 1.89 -11.15 -24.52
C SER A 10 2.14 -9.90 -23.68
N ALA A 11 1.16 -9.50 -22.88
CA ALA A 11 1.24 -8.33 -22.02
C ALA A 11 2.11 -8.64 -20.79
N ALA A 12 3.36 -8.16 -20.83
CA ALA A 12 4.37 -8.42 -19.80
C ALA A 12 3.89 -8.04 -18.38
N VAL A 13 4.00 -8.99 -17.46
CA VAL A 13 3.71 -8.79 -16.03
C VAL A 13 4.66 -7.73 -15.44
N PRO A 14 4.20 -6.83 -14.55
CA PRO A 14 5.07 -5.89 -13.84
C PRO A 14 6.20 -6.63 -13.08
N GLY A 15 7.41 -6.56 -13.63
CA GLY A 15 8.62 -7.18 -13.08
C GLY A 15 9.12 -8.43 -13.81
N GLU A 16 8.29 -9.12 -14.61
CA GLU A 16 8.79 -10.24 -15.41
C GLU A 16 9.71 -9.75 -16.54
N GLY A 17 10.92 -10.31 -16.59
CA GLY A 17 11.98 -9.91 -17.52
C GLY A 17 12.93 -8.82 -17.00
N GLN A 18 12.69 -8.21 -15.83
CA GLN A 18 13.67 -7.29 -15.22
C GLN A 18 14.65 -8.03 -14.31
N SER A 19 15.95 -7.81 -14.54
CA SER A 19 16.96 -8.34 -13.63
C SER A 19 16.77 -7.75 -12.22
N HIS A 20 16.99 -8.56 -11.18
CA HIS A 20 16.96 -8.10 -9.78
C HIS A 20 17.89 -6.88 -9.55
N ARG A 21 18.97 -6.78 -10.33
CA ARG A 21 19.89 -5.62 -10.34
C ARG A 21 19.22 -4.35 -10.88
N SER A 22 18.38 -4.45 -11.92
CA SER A 22 17.61 -3.33 -12.47
C SER A 22 16.60 -2.80 -11.46
N VAL A 23 15.92 -3.68 -10.73
CA VAL A 23 14.96 -3.29 -9.68
C VAL A 23 15.67 -2.56 -8.53
N LEU A 24 16.81 -3.07 -8.04
CA LEU A 24 17.59 -2.41 -7.00
C LEU A 24 18.11 -1.03 -7.43
N VAL A 25 18.59 -0.88 -8.67
CA VAL A 25 19.08 0.41 -9.19
C VAL A 25 17.93 1.39 -9.39
N ALA A 26 16.78 0.95 -9.89
CA ALA A 26 15.58 1.77 -9.98
C ALA A 26 15.15 2.28 -8.59
N ILE A 27 15.07 1.39 -7.59
CA ILE A 27 14.71 1.76 -6.21
C ILE A 27 15.74 2.71 -5.60
N GLY A 28 17.04 2.50 -5.85
CA GLY A 28 18.09 3.44 -5.46
C GLY A 28 17.86 4.86 -5.99
N ALA A 29 17.39 4.99 -7.24
CA ALA A 29 17.07 6.29 -7.83
C ALA A 29 15.75 6.90 -7.33
N LEU A 30 14.74 6.08 -6.96
CA LEU A 30 13.53 6.55 -6.26
C LEU A 30 13.90 7.09 -4.87
N LEU A 31 14.75 6.36 -4.14
CA LEU A 31 15.27 6.78 -2.83
C LEU A 31 16.09 8.06 -2.95
N LEU A 32 16.88 8.23 -4.02
CA LEU A 32 17.61 9.47 -4.29
C LEU A 32 16.66 10.65 -4.60
N GLY A 33 15.58 10.41 -5.35
CA GLY A 33 14.53 11.40 -5.60
C GLY A 33 13.79 11.82 -4.32
N MET A 34 13.53 10.89 -3.41
CA MET A 34 12.96 11.22 -2.10
C MET A 34 13.98 11.86 -1.14
N LEU A 35 15.26 11.46 -1.21
CA LEU A 35 16.35 12.08 -0.45
C LEU A 35 16.42 13.59 -0.76
N LEU A 36 16.36 13.97 -2.04
CA LEU A 36 16.29 15.37 -2.47
C LEU A 36 15.14 16.14 -1.80
N ALA A 37 13.92 15.60 -1.82
CA ALA A 37 12.74 16.25 -1.27
C ALA A 37 12.80 16.39 0.26
N ALA A 38 13.32 15.38 0.96
CA ALA A 38 13.48 15.41 2.42
C ALA A 38 14.66 16.30 2.86
N LEU A 39 15.78 16.25 2.15
CA LEU A 39 16.98 17.03 2.42
C LEU A 39 16.72 18.54 2.24
N ASP A 40 15.97 18.93 1.22
CA ASP A 40 15.64 20.33 0.96
C ASP A 40 14.78 20.97 2.07
N GLN A 41 13.95 20.19 2.77
CA GLN A 41 13.20 20.65 3.94
C GLN A 41 14.15 20.88 5.13
N THR A 42 15.08 19.95 5.38
CA THR A 42 15.95 20.00 6.57
C THR A 42 17.13 20.94 6.43
N ILE A 43 17.78 21.04 5.25
CA ILE A 43 18.89 21.99 5.03
C ILE A 43 18.37 23.44 5.13
N VAL A 44 17.23 23.77 4.50
CA VAL A 44 16.79 25.19 4.46
C VAL A 44 16.32 25.69 5.81
N SER A 45 15.79 24.84 6.68
CA SER A 45 15.47 25.24 8.06
C SER A 45 16.70 25.77 8.83
N THR A 46 17.91 25.29 8.54
CA THR A 46 19.14 25.78 9.20
C THR A 46 19.78 26.96 8.48
N ALA A 47 19.56 27.10 7.17
CA ALA A 47 20.02 28.26 6.40
C ALA A 47 19.12 29.50 6.51
N LEU A 48 17.87 29.32 6.95
CA LEU A 48 16.85 30.36 6.97
C LEU A 48 17.28 31.68 7.65
N PRO A 49 17.97 31.70 8.81
CA PRO A 49 18.43 32.96 9.43
C PRO A 49 19.41 33.73 8.55
N THR A 50 20.35 33.04 7.89
CA THR A 50 21.34 33.64 6.97
C THR A 50 20.66 34.22 5.73
N ILE A 51 19.71 33.47 5.15
CA ILE A 51 18.90 33.90 4.00
C ILE A 51 18.21 35.25 4.30
N VAL A 52 17.65 35.41 5.49
CA VAL A 52 16.91 36.62 5.88
C VAL A 52 17.85 37.78 6.22
N SER A 53 19.01 37.48 6.82
CA SER A 53 20.07 38.47 7.04
C SER A 53 20.59 39.09 5.74
N GLU A 54 20.60 38.34 4.62
CA GLU A 54 21.06 38.83 3.31
C GLU A 54 19.95 39.43 2.45
N LEU A 55 18.73 38.86 2.45
CA LEU A 55 17.62 39.28 1.58
C LEU A 55 16.64 40.26 2.25
N GLY A 56 16.74 40.46 3.56
CA GLY A 56 15.77 41.21 4.37
C GLY A 56 14.42 40.50 4.51
N GLY A 57 13.46 41.18 5.13
CA GLY A 57 12.07 40.71 5.25
C GLY A 57 11.84 39.66 6.33
N LEU A 58 12.09 40.01 7.60
CA LEU A 58 11.80 39.15 8.76
C LEU A 58 10.34 38.66 8.77
N ASP A 59 9.38 39.50 8.39
CA ASP A 59 7.94 39.16 8.31
C ASP A 59 7.61 38.05 7.28
N HIS A 60 8.58 37.69 6.44
CA HIS A 60 8.45 36.67 5.40
C HIS A 60 9.18 35.35 5.73
N LEU A 61 9.83 35.26 6.90
CA LEU A 61 10.50 34.07 7.42
C LEU A 61 9.68 32.78 7.30
N SER A 62 8.48 32.79 7.90
CA SER A 62 7.58 31.64 7.94
C SER A 62 7.09 31.23 6.55
N TRP A 63 6.96 32.19 5.63
CA TRP A 63 6.45 31.95 4.28
C TRP A 63 7.39 31.13 3.40
N VAL A 64 8.71 31.17 3.63
CA VAL A 64 9.69 30.35 2.86
C VAL A 64 9.41 28.86 3.03
N VAL A 65 9.16 28.41 4.27
CA VAL A 65 8.82 27.02 4.59
C VAL A 65 7.35 26.74 4.26
N THR A 66 6.45 27.65 4.64
CA THR A 66 4.99 27.49 4.42
C THR A 66 4.67 27.30 2.94
N ALA A 67 5.20 28.14 2.04
CA ALA A 67 4.88 28.07 0.61
C ALA A 67 5.32 26.75 -0.05
N TYR A 68 6.46 26.18 0.39
CA TYR A 68 6.88 24.86 -0.04
C TYR A 68 5.94 23.76 0.45
N LEU A 69 5.61 23.73 1.75
CA LEU A 69 4.72 22.72 2.34
C LEU A 69 3.30 22.80 1.75
N LEU A 70 2.82 24.02 1.52
CA LEU A 70 1.55 24.35 0.89
C LEU A 70 1.47 23.75 -0.52
N ALA A 71 2.46 24.03 -1.36
CA ALA A 71 2.53 23.52 -2.72
C ALA A 71 2.72 21.99 -2.78
N ALA A 72 3.56 21.42 -1.91
CA ALA A 72 3.77 19.97 -1.83
C ALA A 72 2.51 19.22 -1.39
N THR A 73 1.77 19.78 -0.42
CA THR A 73 0.50 19.20 0.07
C THR A 73 -0.61 19.32 -0.97
N ALA A 74 -0.74 20.47 -1.64
CA ALA A 74 -1.73 20.69 -2.69
C ALA A 74 -1.47 19.82 -3.95
N ALA A 75 -0.21 19.60 -4.32
CA ALA A 75 0.16 18.79 -5.47
C ALA A 75 0.10 17.26 -5.20
N THR A 76 0.09 16.82 -3.94
CA THR A 76 0.15 15.41 -3.56
C THR A 76 -0.95 14.52 -4.19
N PRO A 77 -2.25 14.89 -4.16
CA PRO A 77 -3.31 14.11 -4.82
C PRO A 77 -3.18 14.13 -6.35
N LEU A 78 -2.79 15.29 -6.91
CA LEU A 78 -2.63 15.50 -8.34
C LEU A 78 -1.56 14.56 -8.93
N TRP A 79 -0.40 14.46 -8.29
CA TRP A 79 0.66 13.54 -8.71
C TRP A 79 0.26 12.08 -8.58
N GLY A 80 -0.52 11.72 -7.55
CA GLY A 80 -1.07 10.36 -7.41
C GLY A 80 -1.90 9.96 -8.63
N LYS A 81 -2.93 10.77 -8.94
CA LYS A 81 -3.86 10.53 -10.05
C LYS A 81 -3.20 10.61 -11.42
N LEU A 82 -2.41 11.66 -11.70
CA LEU A 82 -1.71 11.79 -12.99
C LEU A 82 -0.68 10.67 -13.17
N GLY A 83 -0.07 10.18 -12.08
CA GLY A 83 0.81 9.03 -12.09
C GLY A 83 0.11 7.74 -12.52
N ASP A 84 -1.15 7.53 -12.10
CA ASP A 84 -2.00 6.43 -12.56
C ASP A 84 -2.34 6.58 -14.07
N GLN A 85 -2.78 7.79 -14.48
CA GLN A 85 -3.30 8.04 -15.85
C GLN A 85 -2.23 8.15 -16.95
N TYR A 86 -1.11 8.84 -16.69
CA TYR A 86 -0.08 9.15 -17.70
C TYR A 86 1.20 8.32 -17.56
N GLY A 87 1.22 7.41 -16.57
CA GLY A 87 2.32 6.50 -16.28
C GLY A 87 3.36 7.10 -15.33
N ARG A 88 3.53 6.45 -14.16
CA ARG A 88 4.35 6.96 -13.05
C ARG A 88 5.79 7.34 -13.42
N LYS A 89 6.45 6.61 -14.33
CA LYS A 89 7.84 6.93 -14.77
C LYS A 89 7.95 8.38 -15.25
N LYS A 90 7.11 8.77 -16.20
CA LYS A 90 7.19 10.10 -16.83
C LYS A 90 6.87 11.19 -15.82
N LEU A 91 5.84 10.97 -15.01
CA LEU A 91 5.40 11.93 -14.00
C LEU A 91 6.45 12.12 -12.91
N PHE A 92 7.17 11.07 -12.52
CA PHE A 92 8.28 11.18 -11.57
C PHE A 92 9.48 11.95 -12.16
N GLN A 93 9.81 11.71 -13.44
CA GLN A 93 10.81 12.50 -14.15
C GLN A 93 10.38 13.98 -14.25
N THR A 94 9.10 14.28 -14.52
CA THR A 94 8.56 15.64 -14.53
C THR A 94 8.64 16.29 -13.13
N ALA A 95 8.34 15.55 -12.06
CA ALA A 95 8.47 16.03 -10.69
C ALA A 95 9.93 16.37 -10.34
N ILE A 96 10.90 15.55 -10.76
CA ILE A 96 12.34 15.87 -10.64
C ILE A 96 12.68 17.15 -11.38
N VAL A 97 12.27 17.29 -12.65
CA VAL A 97 12.57 18.48 -13.46
C VAL A 97 11.97 19.75 -12.85
N ILE A 98 10.71 19.72 -12.39
CA ILE A 98 10.07 20.86 -11.70
C ILE A 98 10.83 21.19 -10.40
N PHE A 99 11.19 20.19 -9.60
CA PHE A 99 11.96 20.39 -8.37
C PHE A 99 13.34 20.99 -8.66
N LEU A 100 14.05 20.53 -9.69
CA LEU A 100 15.35 21.05 -10.09
C LEU A 100 15.29 22.49 -10.61
N ILE A 101 14.28 22.82 -11.43
CA ILE A 101 14.05 24.19 -11.90
C ILE A 101 13.71 25.10 -10.71
N GLY A 102 12.82 24.66 -9.81
CA GLY A 102 12.51 25.39 -8.58
C GLY A 102 13.75 25.64 -7.71
N SER A 103 14.58 24.62 -7.50
CA SER A 103 15.83 24.76 -6.74
C SER A 103 16.83 25.70 -7.43
N ALA A 104 17.02 25.59 -8.74
CA ALA A 104 17.88 26.50 -9.49
C ALA A 104 17.42 27.95 -9.36
N LEU A 105 16.11 28.19 -9.45
CA LEU A 105 15.52 29.52 -9.29
C LEU A 105 15.66 30.03 -7.85
N CYS A 106 15.42 29.21 -6.82
CA CYS A 106 15.69 29.55 -5.42
C CYS A 106 17.15 29.98 -5.20
N GLY A 107 18.11 29.26 -5.80
CA GLY A 107 19.54 29.61 -5.76
C GLY A 107 19.91 30.89 -6.53
N VAL A 108 19.01 31.41 -7.39
CA VAL A 108 19.18 32.67 -8.14
C VAL A 108 18.43 33.85 -7.48
N ALA A 109 17.48 33.59 -6.57
CA ALA A 109 16.60 34.60 -5.96
C ALA A 109 17.34 35.83 -5.42
N GLN A 110 16.74 37.01 -5.63
CA GLN A 110 17.27 38.33 -5.28
C GLN A 110 16.47 39.05 -4.19
N ASN A 111 15.27 38.56 -3.85
CA ASN A 111 14.43 39.08 -2.77
C ASN A 111 13.51 37.98 -2.19
N MET A 112 12.93 38.24 -1.01
CA MET A 112 12.06 37.28 -0.31
C MET A 112 10.81 36.84 -1.12
N PRO A 113 10.02 37.75 -1.73
CA PRO A 113 8.86 37.34 -2.52
C PRO A 113 9.22 36.39 -3.68
N GLN A 114 10.34 36.65 -4.36
CA GLN A 114 10.87 35.78 -5.40
C GLN A 114 11.29 34.41 -4.86
N LEU A 115 11.99 34.37 -3.73
CA LEU A 115 12.35 33.11 -3.07
C LEU A 115 11.11 32.30 -2.66
N ILE A 116 10.06 32.95 -2.14
CA ILE A 116 8.79 32.31 -1.76
C ILE A 116 8.07 31.74 -2.99
N GLY A 117 7.99 32.50 -4.09
CA GLY A 117 7.40 32.03 -5.34
C GLY A 117 8.14 30.83 -5.94
N PHE A 118 9.48 30.86 -5.91
CA PHE A 118 10.31 29.74 -6.35
C PHE A 118 10.21 28.54 -5.40
N ARG A 119 10.06 28.77 -4.09
CA ARG A 119 9.79 27.72 -3.10
C ARG A 119 8.44 27.03 -3.32
N ALA A 120 7.41 27.75 -3.71
CA ALA A 120 6.14 27.15 -4.11
C ALA A 120 6.32 26.26 -5.35
N LEU A 121 7.00 26.74 -6.40
CA LEU A 121 7.32 25.93 -7.59
C LEU A 121 8.13 24.67 -7.26
N GLN A 122 9.14 24.79 -6.39
CA GLN A 122 9.94 23.67 -5.92
C GLN A 122 9.11 22.67 -5.11
N GLY A 123 8.18 23.15 -4.27
CA GLY A 123 7.25 22.34 -3.48
C GLY A 123 6.31 21.50 -4.35
N LEU A 124 5.83 22.03 -5.47
CA LEU A 124 5.05 21.26 -6.46
C LEU A 124 5.81 20.01 -6.90
N GLY A 125 7.11 20.13 -7.21
CA GLY A 125 7.97 18.98 -7.52
C GLY A 125 8.18 18.07 -6.31
N GLY A 126 8.49 18.63 -5.14
CA GLY A 126 8.78 17.89 -3.90
C GLY A 126 7.66 16.95 -3.44
N GLY A 127 6.41 17.41 -3.50
CA GLY A 127 5.24 16.57 -3.20
C GLY A 127 5.13 15.38 -4.17
N GLY A 128 5.37 15.62 -5.45
CA GLY A 128 5.40 14.57 -6.47
C GLY A 128 6.51 13.55 -6.23
N LEU A 129 7.71 14.02 -5.83
CA LEU A 129 8.83 13.15 -5.51
C LEU A 129 8.51 12.17 -4.38
N MET A 130 7.88 12.63 -3.30
CA MET A 130 7.49 11.76 -2.19
C MET A 130 6.41 10.75 -2.58
N VAL A 131 5.32 11.21 -3.20
CA VAL A 131 4.14 10.38 -3.51
C VAL A 131 4.43 9.34 -4.59
N LEU A 132 5.06 9.76 -5.69
CA LEU A 132 5.34 8.87 -6.82
C LEU A 132 6.44 7.85 -6.47
N SER A 133 7.42 8.19 -5.62
CA SER A 133 8.41 7.21 -5.15
C SER A 133 7.74 6.05 -4.42
N MET A 134 6.84 6.35 -3.48
CA MET A 134 6.11 5.33 -2.72
C MET A 134 5.17 4.50 -3.62
N ALA A 135 4.56 5.12 -4.63
CA ALA A 135 3.68 4.46 -5.58
C ALA A 135 4.44 3.55 -6.57
N ILE A 136 5.57 4.01 -7.14
CA ILE A 136 6.40 3.21 -8.07
C ILE A 136 7.01 2.00 -7.36
N VAL A 137 7.38 2.11 -6.07
CA VAL A 137 7.79 0.93 -5.29
C VAL A 137 6.64 -0.07 -5.16
N GLY A 138 5.39 0.38 -5.10
CA GLY A 138 4.22 -0.49 -5.18
C GLY A 138 4.16 -1.31 -6.48
N ASP A 139 4.52 -0.70 -7.61
CA ASP A 139 4.48 -1.34 -8.93
C ASP A 139 5.68 -2.26 -9.21
N LEU A 140 6.87 -1.91 -8.70
CA LEU A 140 8.11 -2.67 -8.88
C LEU A 140 8.26 -3.87 -7.91
N VAL A 141 7.56 -3.83 -6.78
CA VAL A 141 7.85 -4.72 -5.64
C VAL A 141 6.60 -5.46 -5.21
N THR A 142 6.71 -6.78 -5.13
CA THR A 142 5.66 -7.67 -4.63
C THR A 142 5.22 -7.25 -3.22
N PRO A 143 3.94 -7.40 -2.84
CA PRO A 143 3.45 -7.00 -1.51
C PRO A 143 4.27 -7.54 -0.33
N ARG A 144 4.94 -8.68 -0.52
CA ARG A 144 5.80 -9.32 0.50
C ARG A 144 7.10 -8.58 0.77
N GLU A 145 7.64 -7.91 -0.23
CA GLU A 145 8.91 -7.20 -0.11
C GLU A 145 8.72 -5.70 0.16
N ARG A 146 7.52 -5.14 -0.08
CA ARG A 146 7.22 -3.71 0.13
C ARG A 146 7.65 -3.19 1.50
N GLY A 147 7.49 -3.97 2.58
CA GLY A 147 7.94 -3.59 3.91
C GLY A 147 9.46 -3.37 4.03
N LYS A 148 10.27 -4.20 3.36
CA LYS A 148 11.74 -4.06 3.31
C LYS A 148 12.15 -2.77 2.60
N TYR A 149 11.54 -2.50 1.46
CA TYR A 149 11.85 -1.30 0.67
C TYR A 149 11.24 -0.02 1.29
N GLN A 150 10.14 -0.10 2.04
CA GLN A 150 9.66 1.03 2.86
C GLN A 150 10.54 1.31 4.09
N GLY A 151 11.23 0.30 4.62
CA GLY A 151 12.37 0.53 5.52
C GLY A 151 13.44 1.44 4.89
N LEU A 152 13.79 1.27 3.61
CA LEU A 152 14.79 2.17 2.99
C LEU A 152 14.35 3.64 2.95
N PHE A 153 13.04 3.92 2.81
CA PHE A 153 12.53 5.30 2.87
C PHE A 153 12.61 5.91 4.28
N GLY A 154 12.41 5.12 5.33
CA GLY A 154 12.70 5.57 6.71
C GLY A 154 14.19 5.84 6.94
N ALA A 155 15.06 5.08 6.29
CA ALA A 155 16.51 5.27 6.41
C ALA A 155 16.94 6.56 5.70
N VAL A 156 16.35 6.87 4.54
CA VAL A 156 16.48 8.17 3.86
C VAL A 156 16.08 9.33 4.79
N PHE A 157 15.01 9.20 5.59
CA PHE A 157 14.63 10.21 6.57
C PHE A 157 15.66 10.38 7.71
N GLY A 158 16.21 9.31 8.28
CA GLY A 158 17.26 9.43 9.32
C GLY A 158 18.61 9.92 8.80
N VAL A 159 18.93 9.58 7.55
CA VAL A 159 20.09 10.15 6.86
C VAL A 159 19.88 11.66 6.67
N THR A 160 18.68 12.12 6.28
CA THR A 160 18.39 13.56 6.08
C THR A 160 18.18 14.37 7.35
N SER A 161 17.83 13.75 8.49
CA SER A 161 17.79 14.45 9.78
C SER A 161 19.18 14.83 10.30
N VAL A 162 20.23 14.09 9.91
CA VAL A 162 21.63 14.42 10.24
C VAL A 162 22.29 15.25 9.14
N LEU A 163 22.21 14.81 7.87
CA LEU A 163 22.85 15.52 6.75
C LEU A 163 22.24 16.89 6.48
N GLY A 164 20.95 17.10 6.78
CA GLY A 164 20.28 18.38 6.59
C GLY A 164 20.95 19.52 7.36
N PRO A 165 20.92 19.48 8.70
CA PRO A 165 21.57 20.49 9.52
C PRO A 165 23.08 20.61 9.27
N LEU A 166 23.78 19.48 9.06
CA LEU A 166 25.22 19.46 8.83
C LEU A 166 25.60 20.17 7.52
N LEU A 167 24.96 19.83 6.40
CA LEU A 167 25.22 20.47 5.11
C LEU A 167 24.76 21.93 5.10
N GLY A 168 23.64 22.25 5.76
CA GLY A 168 23.13 23.62 5.84
C GLY A 168 24.04 24.54 6.62
N GLY A 169 24.53 24.09 7.78
CA GLY A 169 25.56 24.80 8.54
C GLY A 169 26.86 24.95 7.74
N PHE A 170 27.33 23.88 7.11
CA PHE A 170 28.56 23.93 6.30
C PHE A 170 28.45 24.94 5.13
N PHE A 171 27.35 24.92 4.38
CA PHE A 171 27.17 25.83 3.24
C PHE A 171 26.97 27.29 3.66
N THR A 172 26.29 27.57 4.78
CA THR A 172 26.13 28.95 5.27
C THR A 172 27.38 29.50 5.95
N GLN A 173 28.22 28.67 6.56
CA GLN A 173 29.45 29.10 7.22
C GLN A 173 30.65 29.24 6.28
N HIS A 174 30.76 28.38 5.25
CA HIS A 174 31.95 28.31 4.38
C HIS A 174 31.73 28.71 2.92
N LEU A 175 30.48 28.76 2.44
CA LEU A 175 30.16 29.11 1.05
C LEU A 175 29.14 30.27 1.00
N SER A 176 27.89 29.96 0.70
CA SER A 176 26.75 30.89 0.66
C SER A 176 25.49 30.05 0.77
N TRP A 177 24.42 30.59 1.36
CA TRP A 177 23.11 29.92 1.43
C TRP A 177 22.59 29.48 0.06
N ARG A 178 23.03 30.08 -1.04
CA ARG A 178 22.60 29.69 -2.41
C ARG A 178 23.00 28.24 -2.75
N TRP A 179 24.10 27.74 -2.18
CA TRP A 179 24.56 26.35 -2.38
C TRP A 179 23.65 25.27 -1.78
N VAL A 180 22.85 25.64 -0.77
CA VAL A 180 21.79 24.80 -0.20
C VAL A 180 20.77 24.38 -1.27
N PHE A 181 20.54 25.23 -2.27
CA PHE A 181 19.69 24.90 -3.41
C PHE A 181 20.47 24.26 -4.56
N TYR A 182 21.71 24.70 -4.82
CA TYR A 182 22.52 24.15 -5.90
C TYR A 182 22.96 22.69 -5.69
N ILE A 183 23.09 22.19 -4.45
CA ILE A 183 23.38 20.77 -4.19
C ILE A 183 22.31 19.82 -4.76
N ASN A 184 21.05 20.27 -4.86
CA ASN A 184 19.97 19.46 -5.41
C ASN A 184 20.14 19.18 -6.90
N LEU A 185 20.78 20.08 -7.65
CA LEU A 185 20.95 19.97 -9.11
C LEU A 185 21.75 18.74 -9.55
N PRO A 186 23.03 18.53 -9.14
CA PRO A 186 23.80 17.37 -9.57
C PRO A 186 23.15 16.05 -9.12
N ILE A 187 22.61 16.00 -7.90
CA ILE A 187 21.95 14.81 -7.35
C ILE A 187 20.68 14.48 -8.15
N GLY A 188 19.85 15.46 -8.48
CA GLY A 188 18.64 15.27 -9.28
C GLY A 188 18.92 14.95 -10.75
N VAL A 189 19.99 15.49 -11.35
CA VAL A 189 20.42 15.11 -12.70
C VAL A 189 20.86 13.64 -12.73
N VAL A 190 21.62 13.18 -11.72
CA VAL A 190 21.99 11.76 -11.58
C VAL A 190 20.74 10.88 -11.39
N ALA A 191 19.82 11.26 -10.51
CA ALA A 191 18.56 10.54 -10.31
C ALA A 191 17.78 10.42 -11.64
N LEU A 192 17.57 11.55 -12.33
CA LEU A 192 16.85 11.63 -13.61
C LEU A 192 17.47 10.72 -14.68
N GLY A 193 18.80 10.72 -14.80
CA GLY A 193 19.53 9.85 -15.73
C GLY A 193 19.36 8.37 -15.43
N VAL A 194 19.49 7.96 -14.16
CA VAL A 194 19.31 6.55 -13.75
C VAL A 194 17.87 6.09 -13.97
N ILE A 195 16.88 6.93 -13.65
CA ILE A 195 15.45 6.62 -13.88
C ILE A 195 15.15 6.53 -15.38
N ALA A 196 15.72 7.41 -16.19
CA ALA A 196 15.55 7.38 -17.64
C ALA A 196 16.06 6.04 -18.22
N ALA A 197 17.26 5.62 -17.83
CA ALA A 197 17.92 4.43 -18.34
C ALA A 197 17.35 3.10 -17.80
N VAL A 198 17.02 3.03 -16.51
CA VAL A 198 16.76 1.74 -15.83
C VAL A 198 15.27 1.45 -15.64
N LEU A 199 14.48 2.46 -15.23
CA LEU A 199 13.07 2.23 -14.89
C LEU A 199 12.26 1.94 -16.16
N HIS A 200 11.77 0.71 -16.33
CA HIS A 200 10.85 0.36 -17.41
C HIS A 200 9.51 -0.05 -16.80
N ILE A 201 8.47 0.75 -17.03
CA ILE A 201 7.10 0.45 -16.59
C ILE A 201 6.24 0.44 -17.87
N PRO A 202 5.53 -0.65 -18.18
CA PRO A 202 4.63 -0.68 -19.33
C PRO A 202 3.49 0.32 -19.13
N VAL A 203 3.36 1.28 -20.05
CA VAL A 203 2.30 2.30 -20.01
C VAL A 203 1.15 1.83 -20.88
N HIS A 204 0.05 1.42 -20.24
CA HIS A 204 -1.21 1.21 -20.93
C HIS A 204 -1.78 2.56 -21.37
N ARG A 205 -2.06 2.72 -22.66
CA ARG A 205 -2.58 3.97 -23.24
C ARG A 205 -4.11 3.95 -23.28
N GLU A 206 -4.73 4.26 -22.15
CA GLU A 206 -6.17 4.58 -22.11
C GLU A 206 -6.40 6.09 -22.26
N LYS A 207 -7.62 6.47 -22.69
CA LYS A 207 -8.02 7.87 -22.88
C LYS A 207 -8.57 8.44 -21.57
N HIS A 208 -7.69 8.90 -20.70
CA HIS A 208 -8.08 9.57 -19.46
C HIS A 208 -8.48 11.03 -19.68
N THR A 209 -9.36 11.53 -18.82
CA THR A 209 -9.86 12.91 -18.80
C THR A 209 -9.50 13.56 -17.46
N ILE A 210 -8.51 14.46 -17.47
CA ILE A 210 -8.12 15.19 -16.26
C ILE A 210 -9.29 16.08 -15.78
N ASP A 211 -9.78 15.78 -14.59
CA ASP A 211 -10.64 16.72 -13.85
C ASP A 211 -9.80 17.86 -13.27
N TYR A 212 -9.60 18.90 -14.09
CA TYR A 212 -8.90 20.13 -13.70
C TYR A 212 -9.64 20.90 -12.61
N LEU A 213 -10.99 20.84 -12.58
CA LEU A 213 -11.79 21.62 -11.64
C LEU A 213 -11.79 20.99 -10.24
N GLY A 214 -12.01 19.68 -10.14
CA GLY A 214 -11.85 18.92 -8.90
C GLY A 214 -10.42 19.00 -8.37
N THR A 215 -9.41 18.96 -9.26
CA THR A 215 -7.99 19.17 -8.92
C THR A 215 -7.75 20.55 -8.31
N PHE A 216 -8.23 21.61 -8.96
CA PHE A 216 -8.06 22.98 -8.47
C PHE A 216 -8.77 23.18 -7.12
N LEU A 217 -9.99 22.64 -6.98
CA LEU A 217 -10.77 22.72 -5.75
C LEU A 217 -10.12 21.97 -4.58
N ILE A 218 -9.67 20.71 -4.76
CA ILE A 218 -9.00 19.98 -3.66
C ILE A 218 -7.65 20.62 -3.29
N ALA A 219 -6.91 21.14 -4.28
CA ALA A 219 -5.70 21.93 -4.04
C ALA A 219 -6.01 23.20 -3.24
N ALA A 220 -7.07 23.94 -3.58
CA ALA A 220 -7.48 25.17 -2.90
C ALA A 220 -8.03 24.90 -1.48
N VAL A 221 -8.76 23.80 -1.26
CA VAL A 221 -9.16 23.35 0.09
C VAL A 221 -7.93 23.01 0.94
N ALA A 222 -7.02 22.18 0.42
CA ALA A 222 -5.80 21.81 1.12
C ALA A 222 -4.94 23.05 1.44
N THR A 223 -4.81 23.95 0.47
CA THR A 223 -4.13 25.24 0.62
C THR A 223 -4.76 26.05 1.74
N SER A 224 -6.09 26.21 1.76
CA SER A 224 -6.79 26.98 2.78
C SER A 224 -6.62 26.36 4.18
N LEU A 225 -6.74 25.04 4.31
CA LEU A 225 -6.54 24.32 5.58
C LEU A 225 -5.10 24.45 6.09
N VAL A 226 -4.09 24.30 5.22
CA VAL A 226 -2.67 24.44 5.57
C VAL A 226 -2.34 25.90 5.92
N LEU A 227 -2.95 26.89 5.29
CA LEU A 227 -2.78 28.31 5.65
C LEU A 227 -3.41 28.63 7.01
N ILE A 228 -4.64 28.19 7.28
CA ILE A 228 -5.31 28.35 8.58
C ILE A 228 -4.44 27.75 9.69
N ALA A 229 -3.89 26.57 9.45
CA ALA A 229 -2.96 25.93 10.38
C ALA A 229 -1.68 26.77 10.51
N SER A 230 -0.92 26.95 9.43
CA SER A 230 0.44 27.49 9.50
C SER A 230 0.54 28.96 9.96
N LEU A 231 -0.51 29.76 9.75
CA LEU A 231 -0.58 31.18 10.12
C LEU A 231 -1.45 31.44 11.36
N GLY A 232 -2.33 30.50 11.71
CA GLY A 232 -3.22 30.58 12.88
C GLY A 232 -2.43 30.40 14.17
N GLY A 233 -2.52 31.38 15.06
CA GLY A 233 -1.80 31.41 16.34
C GLY A 233 -0.33 31.80 16.25
N THR A 234 0.24 31.91 15.04
CA THR A 234 1.63 32.30 14.81
C THR A 234 1.74 33.73 14.28
N THR A 235 1.16 34.00 13.11
CA THR A 235 1.16 35.32 12.45
C THR A 235 -0.15 36.07 12.68
N TRP A 236 -1.28 35.36 12.73
CA TRP A 236 -2.59 35.93 12.98
C TRP A 236 -3.29 35.20 14.12
N ALA A 237 -3.96 35.94 15.01
CA ALA A 237 -4.76 35.34 16.07
C ALA A 237 -5.85 34.43 15.48
N TRP A 238 -6.18 33.33 16.17
CA TRP A 238 -7.20 32.37 15.73
C TRP A 238 -8.58 32.99 15.50
N ALA A 239 -8.93 34.04 16.26
CA ALA A 239 -10.18 34.81 16.12
C ALA A 239 -10.08 35.98 15.13
N SER A 240 -8.99 36.12 14.38
CA SER A 240 -8.82 37.20 13.39
C SER A 240 -9.76 37.04 12.21
N ALA A 241 -10.19 38.16 11.62
CA ALA A 241 -11.05 38.16 10.44
C ALA A 241 -10.42 37.41 9.26
N GLN A 242 -9.09 37.45 9.12
CA GLN A 242 -8.32 36.75 8.10
C GLN A 242 -8.47 35.22 8.23
N ILE A 243 -8.26 34.68 9.44
CA ILE A 243 -8.40 33.24 9.70
C ILE A 243 -9.86 32.79 9.56
N ILE A 244 -10.83 33.61 10.02
CA ILE A 244 -12.26 33.31 9.87
C ILE A 244 -12.68 33.31 8.38
N VAL A 245 -12.24 34.30 7.59
CA VAL A 245 -12.50 34.33 6.14
C VAL A 245 -11.87 33.14 5.43
N LEU A 246 -10.64 32.75 5.78
CA LEU A 246 -10.00 31.54 5.25
C LEU A 246 -10.77 30.27 5.64
N ALA A 247 -11.28 30.18 6.87
CA ALA A 247 -12.08 29.03 7.34
C ALA A 247 -13.42 28.93 6.61
N VAL A 248 -14.14 30.04 6.45
CA VAL A 248 -15.38 30.09 5.66
C VAL A 248 -15.09 29.75 4.20
N LEU A 249 -14.02 30.29 3.61
CA LEU A 249 -13.59 29.97 2.26
C LEU A 249 -13.24 28.47 2.11
N ALA A 250 -12.52 27.88 3.07
CA ALA A 250 -12.21 26.44 3.08
C ALA A 250 -13.48 25.58 3.09
N VAL A 251 -14.49 25.95 3.89
CA VAL A 251 -15.79 25.25 3.93
C VAL A 251 -16.54 25.41 2.60
N VAL A 252 -16.60 26.61 2.03
CA VAL A 252 -17.25 26.87 0.73
C VAL A 252 -16.55 26.10 -0.39
N LEU A 253 -15.22 26.10 -0.44
CA LEU A 253 -14.43 25.34 -1.40
C LEU A 253 -14.60 23.83 -1.22
N LEU A 254 -14.74 23.33 0.01
CA LEU A 254 -14.99 21.91 0.29
C LEU A 254 -16.40 21.49 -0.16
N VAL A 255 -17.41 22.32 0.05
CA VAL A 255 -18.77 22.06 -0.46
C VAL A 255 -18.79 22.09 -2.00
N ALA A 256 -18.10 23.07 -2.61
CA ALA A 256 -17.93 23.14 -4.06
C ALA A 256 -17.18 21.92 -4.62
N PHE A 257 -16.09 21.48 -3.95
CA PHE A 257 -15.36 20.26 -4.28
C PHE A 257 -16.30 19.06 -4.26
N ILE A 258 -17.03 18.81 -3.17
CA ILE A 258 -17.97 17.68 -3.07
C ILE A 258 -19.06 17.74 -4.17
N ALA A 259 -19.52 18.93 -4.55
CA ALA A 259 -20.52 19.09 -5.60
C ALA A 259 -19.97 18.80 -7.02
N VAL A 260 -18.73 19.21 -7.31
CA VAL A 260 -18.03 18.92 -8.58
C VAL A 260 -17.62 17.45 -8.66
N GLU A 261 -17.04 16.92 -7.60
CA GLU A 261 -16.53 15.54 -7.50
C GLU A 261 -17.66 14.49 -7.67
N ARG A 262 -18.89 14.84 -7.29
CA ARG A 262 -20.11 14.02 -7.55
C ARG A 262 -20.53 13.99 -9.01
N ARG A 263 -20.05 14.90 -9.85
CA ARG A 263 -20.39 15.07 -11.27
C ARG A 263 -19.23 14.74 -12.21
N ALA A 264 -18.00 14.67 -11.68
CA ALA A 264 -16.81 14.33 -12.46
C ALA A 264 -16.86 12.88 -12.98
N VAL A 265 -16.42 12.68 -14.24
CA VAL A 265 -16.37 11.35 -14.88
C VAL A 265 -15.24 10.51 -14.28
N GLU A 266 -14.04 11.12 -14.17
CA GLU A 266 -12.92 10.59 -13.41
C GLU A 266 -12.65 11.52 -12.21
N PRO A 267 -13.26 11.31 -11.03
CA PRO A 267 -12.98 12.10 -9.83
C PRO A 267 -11.51 11.99 -9.37
N VAL A 268 -10.97 13.02 -8.71
CA VAL A 268 -9.60 13.03 -8.15
C VAL A 268 -9.47 12.19 -6.88
N LEU A 269 -10.49 12.24 -6.02
CA LEU A 269 -10.63 11.46 -4.80
C LEU A 269 -12.07 10.94 -4.74
N PRO A 270 -12.36 9.79 -5.41
CA PRO A 270 -13.71 9.29 -5.60
C PRO A 270 -14.45 9.10 -4.27
N LEU A 271 -15.58 9.79 -4.10
CA LEU A 271 -16.36 9.73 -2.86
C LEU A 271 -16.87 8.31 -2.51
N LYS A 272 -16.92 7.40 -3.50
CA LYS A 272 -17.15 5.96 -3.29
C LYS A 272 -16.17 5.34 -2.27
N LEU A 273 -14.93 5.85 -2.18
CA LEU A 273 -13.91 5.36 -1.26
C LEU A 273 -14.30 5.63 0.20
N PHE A 274 -14.91 6.77 0.52
CA PHE A 274 -15.36 7.04 1.89
C PHE A 274 -16.55 6.19 2.33
N ARG A 275 -17.28 5.57 1.39
CA ARG A 275 -18.30 4.56 1.69
C ARG A 275 -17.67 3.25 2.18
N ILE A 276 -16.39 3.01 1.88
CA ILE A 276 -15.62 1.87 2.39
C ILE A 276 -15.15 2.24 3.81
N ARG A 277 -15.79 1.63 4.83
CA ARG A 277 -15.52 1.92 6.25
C ARG A 277 -14.04 1.81 6.60
N THR A 278 -13.34 0.82 6.04
CA THR A 278 -11.90 0.59 6.22
C THR A 278 -11.08 1.78 5.71
N PHE A 279 -11.35 2.28 4.50
CA PHE A 279 -10.66 3.44 3.93
C PHE A 279 -10.88 4.71 4.76
N SER A 280 -12.12 4.99 5.16
CA SER A 280 -12.44 6.16 6.01
C SER A 280 -11.74 6.13 7.37
N LEU A 281 -11.67 4.97 8.01
CA LEU A 281 -10.89 4.82 9.26
C LEU A 281 -9.39 5.00 9.02
N VAL A 282 -8.84 4.44 7.93
CA VAL A 282 -7.43 4.65 7.57
C VAL A 282 -7.13 6.12 7.31
N ALA A 283 -8.01 6.87 6.63
CA ALA A 283 -7.84 8.30 6.39
C ALA A 283 -7.76 9.11 7.70
N VAL A 284 -8.67 8.86 8.66
CA VAL A 284 -8.67 9.56 9.96
C VAL A 284 -7.45 9.19 10.81
N ILE A 285 -7.08 7.90 10.87
CA ILE A 285 -5.87 7.49 11.61
C ILE A 285 -4.62 8.07 10.92
N SER A 286 -4.58 8.14 9.59
CA SER A 286 -3.47 8.77 8.84
C SER A 286 -3.30 10.25 9.17
N PHE A 287 -4.42 10.99 9.28
CA PHE A 287 -4.44 12.38 9.74
C PHE A 287 -3.88 12.50 11.16
N VAL A 288 -4.36 11.70 12.12
CA VAL A 288 -3.90 11.77 13.52
C VAL A 288 -2.42 11.41 13.67
N ILE A 289 -1.94 10.39 12.94
CA ILE A 289 -0.52 10.05 12.96
C ILE A 289 0.31 11.15 12.29
N GLY A 290 -0.17 11.79 11.22
CA GLY A 290 0.48 12.95 10.61
C GLY A 290 0.62 14.12 11.59
N PHE A 291 -0.46 14.43 12.31
CA PHE A 291 -0.54 15.43 13.38
C PHE A 291 0.52 15.19 14.47
N ALA A 292 0.56 13.97 15.03
CA ALA A 292 1.54 13.63 16.06
C ALA A 292 2.98 13.57 15.53
N MET A 293 3.21 13.00 14.34
CA MET A 293 4.55 12.79 13.78
C MET A 293 5.26 14.12 13.48
N PHE A 294 4.62 15.01 12.72
CA PHE A 294 5.27 16.27 12.35
C PHE A 294 5.34 17.24 13.52
N GLY A 295 4.31 17.28 14.37
CA GLY A 295 4.37 18.04 15.60
C GLY A 295 5.57 17.62 16.47
N ALA A 296 5.79 16.31 16.67
CA ALA A 296 6.96 15.84 17.39
C ALA A 296 8.29 16.13 16.66
N MET A 297 8.36 15.92 15.35
CA MET A 297 9.56 16.20 14.56
C MET A 297 9.94 17.69 14.51
N THR A 298 8.98 18.62 14.70
CA THR A 298 9.28 20.05 14.80
C THR A 298 9.83 20.45 16.17
N TYR A 299 9.28 19.91 17.27
CA TYR A 299 9.65 20.37 18.62
C TYR A 299 10.76 19.55 19.30
N LEU A 300 10.97 18.28 18.95
CA LEU A 300 12.08 17.47 19.48
C LEU A 300 13.49 18.05 19.16
N PRO A 301 13.77 18.54 17.94
CA PRO A 301 15.05 19.20 17.66
C PRO A 301 15.24 20.46 18.52
N THR A 302 14.18 21.25 18.72
CA THR A 302 14.19 22.47 19.54
C THR A 302 14.44 22.16 21.01
N PHE A 303 13.80 21.12 21.56
CA PHE A 303 14.06 20.65 22.92
C PHE A 303 15.54 20.33 23.12
N LEU A 304 16.09 19.49 22.24
CA LEU A 304 17.51 19.11 22.30
C LEU A 304 18.46 20.32 22.17
N GLN A 305 18.19 21.22 21.22
CA GLN A 305 19.08 22.36 20.94
C GLN A 305 18.99 23.46 22.00
N VAL A 306 17.83 23.68 22.61
CA VAL A 306 17.61 24.78 23.57
C VAL A 306 17.79 24.32 25.02
N VAL A 307 17.24 23.15 25.39
CA VAL A 307 17.23 22.66 26.79
C VAL A 307 18.53 21.93 27.14
N HIS A 308 19.06 21.10 26.23
CA HIS A 308 20.31 20.36 26.44
C HIS A 308 21.54 21.02 25.81
N ASP A 309 21.41 22.23 25.23
CA ASP A 309 22.48 23.01 24.59
C ASP A 309 23.33 22.21 23.57
N ILE A 310 22.73 21.22 22.89
CA ILE A 310 23.44 20.40 21.89
C ILE A 310 23.32 20.97 20.48
N THR A 311 24.41 20.86 19.72
CA THR A 311 24.46 21.36 18.33
C THR A 311 23.39 20.72 17.43
N PRO A 312 22.93 21.39 16.35
CA PRO A 312 21.95 20.83 15.42
C PRO A 312 22.36 19.47 14.83
N THR A 313 23.65 19.27 14.58
CA THR A 313 24.22 18.00 14.11
C THR A 313 24.04 16.90 15.15
N MET A 314 24.37 17.19 16.42
CA MET A 314 24.16 16.22 17.51
C MET A 314 22.68 15.98 17.76
N SER A 315 21.83 17.00 17.70
CA SER A 315 20.37 16.84 17.78
C SER A 315 19.84 15.83 16.76
N GLY A 316 20.28 15.93 15.49
CA GLY A 316 19.97 14.93 14.46
C GLY A 316 20.48 13.52 14.77
N VAL A 317 21.68 13.38 15.36
CA VAL A 317 22.25 12.09 15.81
C VAL A 317 21.45 11.50 16.98
N HIS A 318 21.06 12.33 17.95
CA HIS A 318 20.23 11.92 19.08
C HIS A 318 18.82 11.50 18.64
N MET A 319 18.32 11.92 17.47
CA MET A 319 17.06 11.44 16.89
C MET A 319 17.18 10.10 16.14
N LEU A 320 18.39 9.57 15.89
CA LEU A 320 18.56 8.29 15.20
C LEU A 320 17.82 7.11 15.87
N PRO A 321 17.75 6.96 17.22
CA PRO A 321 16.94 5.93 17.88
C PRO A 321 15.46 5.95 17.48
N MET A 322 14.86 7.12 17.28
CA MET A 322 13.49 7.24 16.76
C MET A 322 13.38 6.65 15.35
N VAL A 323 14.35 6.94 14.49
CA VAL A 323 14.38 6.38 13.14
C VAL A 323 14.61 4.87 13.19
N PHE A 324 15.52 4.37 14.02
CA PHE A 324 15.72 2.92 14.22
C PHE A 324 14.46 2.22 14.69
N GLY A 325 13.72 2.80 15.66
CA GLY A 325 12.43 2.27 16.10
C GLY A 325 11.42 2.19 14.95
N LEU A 326 11.26 3.29 14.21
CA LEU A 326 10.39 3.36 13.03
C LEU A 326 10.78 2.36 11.95
N LEU A 327 12.07 2.16 11.70
CA LEU A 327 12.61 1.24 10.71
C LEU A 327 12.38 -0.23 11.06
N ILE A 328 12.76 -0.62 12.27
CA ILE A 328 12.66 -2.00 12.74
C ILE A 328 11.18 -2.39 12.74
N THR A 329 10.31 -1.55 13.29
CA THR A 329 8.88 -1.87 13.38
C THR A 329 8.14 -1.81 12.07
N SER A 330 8.38 -0.81 11.19
CA SER A 330 7.72 -0.76 9.88
C SER A 330 8.13 -1.93 8.96
N THR A 331 9.41 -2.31 9.01
CA THR A 331 9.91 -3.47 8.28
C THR A 331 9.34 -4.76 8.85
N ALA A 332 9.38 -4.93 10.17
CA ALA A 332 8.85 -6.13 10.85
C ALA A 332 7.35 -6.27 10.65
N SER A 333 6.56 -5.20 10.81
CA SER A 333 5.11 -5.23 10.57
C SER A 333 4.82 -5.59 9.12
N GLY A 334 5.44 -4.92 8.13
CA GLY A 334 5.24 -5.25 6.72
C GLY A 334 5.55 -6.72 6.39
N GLN A 335 6.64 -7.26 6.94
CA GLN A 335 7.00 -8.68 6.77
C GLN A 335 6.03 -9.64 7.46
N ILE A 336 5.63 -9.38 8.70
CA ILE A 336 4.73 -10.26 9.46
C ILE A 336 3.32 -10.21 8.86
N VAL A 337 2.83 -9.03 8.48
CA VAL A 337 1.55 -8.86 7.77
C VAL A 337 1.55 -9.66 6.47
N SER A 338 2.62 -9.56 5.68
CA SER A 338 2.78 -10.35 4.45
C SER A 338 2.77 -11.87 4.67
N ARG A 339 3.32 -12.36 5.78
CA ARG A 339 3.44 -13.81 6.05
C ARG A 339 2.17 -14.39 6.68
N THR A 340 1.53 -13.62 7.56
CA THR A 340 0.40 -14.09 8.38
C THR A 340 -0.96 -13.73 7.80
N GLY A 341 -1.03 -12.76 6.89
CA GLY A 341 -2.29 -12.19 6.39
C GLY A 341 -3.08 -11.39 7.44
N ARG A 342 -2.53 -11.21 8.66
CA ARG A 342 -3.14 -10.44 9.75
C ARG A 342 -2.49 -9.08 9.85
N TRP A 343 -3.30 -8.03 9.76
CA TRP A 343 -2.87 -6.65 9.73
C TRP A 343 -3.48 -5.78 10.84
N LYS A 344 -4.66 -6.13 11.39
CA LYS A 344 -5.38 -5.29 12.36
C LYS A 344 -4.58 -5.05 13.65
N VAL A 345 -3.78 -6.02 14.08
CA VAL A 345 -2.98 -5.93 15.30
C VAL A 345 -1.95 -4.79 15.23
N PHE A 346 -1.45 -4.44 14.05
CA PHE A 346 -0.35 -3.48 13.90
C PHE A 346 -0.77 -2.01 14.06
N PRO A 347 -1.83 -1.48 13.40
CA PRO A 347 -2.33 -0.14 13.69
C PRO A 347 -2.76 0.02 15.15
N LEU A 348 -3.32 -1.03 15.76
CA LEU A 348 -3.74 -1.03 17.16
C LEU A 348 -2.54 -0.95 18.12
N ALA A 349 -1.57 -1.86 18.00
CA ALA A 349 -0.36 -1.83 18.81
C ALA A 349 0.47 -0.56 18.58
N GLY A 350 0.55 -0.09 17.33
CA GLY A 350 1.28 1.11 16.95
C GLY A 350 0.67 2.41 17.46
N THR A 351 -0.66 2.58 17.41
CA THR A 351 -1.33 3.76 17.99
C THR A 351 -1.22 3.78 19.51
N ALA A 352 -1.31 2.62 20.18
CA ALA A 352 -1.02 2.51 21.61
C ALA A 352 0.43 2.90 21.93
N LEU A 353 1.40 2.37 21.18
CA LEU A 353 2.82 2.61 21.40
C LEU A 353 3.23 4.06 21.09
N THR A 354 2.62 4.70 20.09
CA THR A 354 2.78 6.15 19.82
C THR A 354 2.19 6.99 20.96
N THR A 355 1.03 6.60 21.50
CA THR A 355 0.42 7.28 22.66
C THR A 355 1.31 7.17 23.90
N ALA A 356 1.81 5.96 24.18
CA ALA A 356 2.78 5.74 25.25
C ALA A 356 4.08 6.53 25.00
N GLY A 357 4.58 6.56 23.76
CA GLY A 357 5.73 7.37 23.36
C GLY A 357 5.54 8.86 23.66
N LEU A 358 4.40 9.45 23.32
CA LEU A 358 4.09 10.85 23.64
C LEU A 358 4.03 11.11 25.15
N LEU A 359 3.47 10.19 25.93
CA LEU A 359 3.45 10.31 27.40
C LEU A 359 4.86 10.15 28.01
N LEU A 360 5.72 9.32 27.42
CA LEU A 360 7.13 9.22 27.83
C LEU A 360 7.91 10.50 27.46
N LEU A 361 7.69 11.06 26.27
CA LEU A 361 8.27 12.34 25.86
C LEU A 361 7.86 13.50 26.77
N HIS A 362 6.65 13.48 27.34
CA HIS A 362 6.21 14.47 28.33
C HIS A 362 7.02 14.39 29.65
N ASN A 363 7.51 13.21 30.03
CA ASN A 363 8.33 13.03 31.23
C ASN A 363 9.82 13.40 31.03
N LEU A 364 10.20 13.95 29.87
CA LEU A 364 11.56 14.47 29.67
C LEU A 364 11.74 15.79 30.42
N ASP A 365 12.94 15.97 30.95
CA ASP A 365 13.36 17.15 31.69
C ASP A 365 14.80 17.54 31.30
N GLU A 366 15.26 18.69 31.79
CA GLU A 366 16.62 19.19 31.53
C GLU A 366 17.74 18.26 32.07
N ASN A 367 17.43 17.41 33.06
CA ASN A 367 18.36 16.45 33.65
C ASN A 367 18.29 15.05 33.00
N SER A 368 17.45 14.87 31.97
CA SER A 368 17.21 13.57 31.36
C SER A 368 18.45 13.01 30.69
N SER A 369 18.84 11.79 31.07
CA SER A 369 20.02 11.14 30.49
C SER A 369 19.85 10.80 29.01
N THR A 370 20.95 10.84 28.25
CA THR A 370 21.00 10.42 26.83
C THR A 370 20.38 9.05 26.57
N TRP A 371 20.55 8.10 27.50
CA TRP A 371 19.96 6.76 27.39
C TRP A 371 18.43 6.79 27.51
N LEU A 372 17.89 7.55 28.46
CA LEU A 372 16.45 7.70 28.66
C LEU A 372 15.78 8.36 27.45
N MET A 373 16.35 9.48 26.96
CA MET A 373 15.92 10.12 25.72
C MET A 373 15.93 9.16 24.53
N SER A 374 17.03 8.43 24.35
CA SER A 374 17.16 7.45 23.25
C SER A 374 16.09 6.36 23.31
N ALA A 375 15.77 5.86 24.52
CA ALA A 375 14.72 4.86 24.71
C ALA A 375 13.32 5.43 24.41
N TYR A 376 13.00 6.65 24.87
CA TYR A 376 11.69 7.27 24.62
C TYR A 376 11.50 7.62 23.14
N PHE A 377 12.55 8.14 22.50
CA PHE A 377 12.59 8.40 21.06
C PHE A 377 12.38 7.10 20.27
N PHE A 378 13.06 6.01 20.65
CA PHE A 378 12.88 4.69 20.05
C PHE A 378 11.43 4.19 20.20
N VAL A 379 10.81 4.31 21.38
CA VAL A 379 9.41 3.89 21.62
C VAL A 379 8.44 4.69 20.75
N PHE A 380 8.57 6.01 20.69
CA PHE A 380 7.73 6.86 19.85
C PHE A 380 7.88 6.52 18.36
N GLY A 381 9.12 6.38 17.88
CA GLY A 381 9.41 5.98 16.51
C GLY A 381 8.89 4.58 16.17
N ALA A 382 9.04 3.62 17.09
CA ALA A 382 8.49 2.27 16.98
C ALA A 382 6.97 2.27 16.84
N GLY A 383 6.26 3.12 17.60
CA GLY A 383 4.82 3.30 17.43
C GLY A 383 4.45 3.80 16.03
N LEU A 384 5.12 4.85 15.55
CA LEU A 384 4.89 5.41 14.21
C LEU A 384 5.15 4.37 13.11
N GLY A 385 6.21 3.58 13.22
CA GLY A 385 6.59 2.56 12.22
C GLY A 385 5.56 1.43 12.09
N LEU A 386 5.00 0.95 13.21
CA LEU A 386 3.92 -0.07 13.22
C LEU A 386 2.65 0.40 12.48
N VAL A 387 2.37 1.71 12.47
CA VAL A 387 1.15 2.26 11.87
C VAL A 387 1.36 2.68 10.40
N MET A 388 2.41 3.45 10.12
CA MET A 388 2.68 4.10 8.81
C MET A 388 2.59 3.13 7.63
N GLN A 389 3.34 2.03 7.70
CA GLN A 389 3.47 1.04 6.62
C GLN A 389 2.14 0.31 6.39
N VAL A 390 1.45 -0.05 7.49
CA VAL A 390 0.26 -0.89 7.46
C VAL A 390 -0.97 -0.11 7.02
N LEU A 391 -1.12 1.17 7.40
CA LEU A 391 -2.22 2.01 6.90
C LEU A 391 -2.21 2.14 5.37
N VAL A 392 -1.04 2.37 4.76
CA VAL A 392 -0.92 2.44 3.30
C VAL A 392 -1.28 1.11 2.64
N LEU A 393 -0.78 -0.01 3.18
CA LEU A 393 -1.11 -1.36 2.69
C LEU A 393 -2.62 -1.67 2.81
N VAL A 394 -3.26 -1.25 3.90
CA VAL A 394 -4.70 -1.47 4.14
C VAL A 394 -5.56 -0.61 3.23
N ALA A 395 -5.21 0.67 3.02
CA ALA A 395 -5.86 1.52 2.03
C ALA A 395 -5.80 0.86 0.64
N GLN A 396 -4.61 0.41 0.23
CA GLN A 396 -4.38 -0.30 -1.02
C GLN A 396 -5.18 -1.60 -1.16
N ASN A 397 -5.25 -2.43 -0.11
CA ASN A 397 -5.99 -3.70 -0.13
C ASN A 397 -7.52 -3.49 -0.12
N SER A 398 -8.01 -2.37 0.41
CA SER A 398 -9.44 -2.06 0.52
C SER A 398 -10.12 -1.62 -0.78
N VAL A 399 -9.36 -1.41 -1.87
CA VAL A 399 -9.87 -0.80 -3.12
C VAL A 399 -9.65 -1.67 -4.37
N SER A 400 -10.30 -1.27 -5.47
CA SER A 400 -10.03 -1.78 -6.82
C SER A 400 -8.62 -1.41 -7.29
N TYR A 401 -8.00 -2.23 -8.16
CA TYR A 401 -6.68 -1.92 -8.72
C TYR A 401 -6.65 -0.57 -9.46
N GLN A 402 -7.76 -0.22 -10.14
CA GLN A 402 -7.97 1.09 -10.79
C GLN A 402 -7.90 2.29 -9.82
N ASP A 403 -8.22 2.10 -8.54
CA ASP A 403 -8.24 3.16 -7.51
C ASP A 403 -6.99 3.14 -6.61
N LEU A 404 -5.98 2.30 -6.93
CA LEU A 404 -4.86 2.00 -6.03
C LEU A 404 -3.96 3.21 -5.73
N GLY A 405 -3.61 4.00 -6.75
CA GLY A 405 -2.81 5.21 -6.57
C GLY A 405 -3.60 6.33 -5.92
N VAL A 406 -4.91 6.42 -6.20
CA VAL A 406 -5.81 7.35 -5.50
C VAL A 406 -5.97 7.01 -4.01
N ALA A 407 -6.08 5.73 -3.64
CA ALA A 407 -6.14 5.32 -2.24
C ALA A 407 -4.80 5.62 -1.49
N THR A 408 -3.67 5.38 -2.15
CA THR A 408 -2.32 5.62 -1.62
C THR A 408 -2.05 7.12 -1.43
N SER A 409 -2.37 7.93 -2.44
CA SER A 409 -2.22 9.39 -2.40
C SER A 409 -3.23 10.03 -1.46
N GLY A 410 -4.46 9.52 -1.37
CA GLY A 410 -5.47 9.93 -0.39
C GLY A 410 -5.02 9.73 1.05
N ALA A 411 -4.53 8.54 1.42
CA ALA A 411 -3.98 8.29 2.76
C ALA A 411 -2.79 9.22 3.08
N THR A 412 -1.92 9.47 2.09
CA THR A 412 -0.80 10.40 2.22
C THR A 412 -1.26 11.86 2.38
N PHE A 413 -2.27 12.27 1.62
CA PHE A 413 -2.87 13.60 1.66
C PHE A 413 -3.50 13.90 3.02
N PHE A 414 -4.31 12.98 3.57
CA PHE A 414 -4.88 13.13 4.92
C PHE A 414 -3.79 13.23 5.99
N ARG A 415 -2.72 12.44 5.86
CA ARG A 415 -1.53 12.56 6.72
C ARG A 415 -0.84 13.92 6.59
N SER A 416 -0.70 14.47 5.37
CA SER A 416 -0.09 15.79 5.14
C SER A 416 -0.96 16.95 5.69
N ILE A 417 -2.27 16.90 5.54
CA ILE A 417 -3.18 17.84 6.21
C ILE A 417 -3.00 17.73 7.73
N GLY A 418 -3.01 16.50 8.26
CA GLY A 418 -2.77 16.23 9.67
C GLY A 418 -1.48 16.87 10.18
N SER A 419 -0.38 16.73 9.44
CA SER A 419 0.90 17.33 9.82
C SER A 419 0.88 18.85 9.91
N ALA A 420 0.17 19.54 9.01
CA ALA A 420 0.04 21.00 9.08
C ALA A 420 -0.73 21.43 10.34
N PHE A 421 -1.85 20.78 10.65
CA PHE A 421 -2.58 21.01 11.90
C PHE A 421 -1.76 20.66 13.14
N GLY A 422 -0.90 19.63 13.07
CA GLY A 422 0.02 19.24 14.13
C GLY A 422 0.97 20.38 14.50
N VAL A 423 1.75 20.86 13.53
CA VAL A 423 2.71 21.96 13.73
C VAL A 423 2.00 23.22 14.24
N ALA A 424 0.84 23.57 13.67
CA ALA A 424 0.05 24.74 14.04
C ALA A 424 -0.48 24.75 15.48
N ILE A 425 -1.16 23.67 15.86
CA ILE A 425 -1.76 23.53 17.19
C ILE A 425 -0.64 23.38 18.23
N PHE A 426 0.43 22.64 17.92
CA PHE A 426 1.57 22.50 18.82
C PHE A 426 2.29 23.84 19.00
N GLY A 427 2.47 24.64 17.95
CA GLY A 427 3.05 25.98 18.05
C GLY A 427 2.19 26.95 18.85
N THR A 428 0.87 26.88 18.71
CA THR A 428 -0.07 27.66 19.55
C THR A 428 0.03 27.24 21.02
N ILE A 429 0.05 25.94 21.31
CA ILE A 429 0.18 25.41 22.68
C ILE A 429 1.52 25.82 23.28
N PHE A 430 2.61 25.59 22.54
CA PHE A 430 3.97 25.96 22.94
C PHE A 430 4.10 27.45 23.23
N ALA A 431 3.66 28.33 22.32
CA ALA A 431 3.77 29.78 22.51
C ALA A 431 2.95 30.25 23.72
N ASN A 432 1.73 29.75 23.90
CA ASN A 432 0.89 30.10 25.05
C ASN A 432 1.48 29.60 26.38
N ARG A 433 2.01 28.36 26.41
CA ARG A 433 2.66 27.78 27.59
C ARG A 433 3.95 28.51 27.94
N LEU A 434 4.80 28.75 26.94
CA LEU A 434 6.07 29.43 27.11
C LEU A 434 5.88 30.86 27.59
N THR A 435 4.95 31.62 26.99
CA THR A 435 4.67 32.99 27.42
C THR A 435 4.25 33.03 28.89
N GLY A 436 3.37 32.12 29.31
CA GLY A 436 2.96 32.00 30.73
C GLY A 436 4.13 31.64 31.65
N GLN A 437 4.83 30.55 31.36
CA GLN A 437 5.94 30.06 32.21
C GLN A 437 7.12 31.03 32.25
N LEU A 438 7.44 31.74 31.17
CA LEU A 438 8.44 32.82 31.18
C LEU A 438 7.97 34.03 32.00
N THR A 439 6.68 34.37 31.95
CA THR A 439 6.14 35.47 32.77
C THR A 439 6.25 35.13 34.26
N ASP A 440 5.93 33.90 34.64
CA ASP A 440 6.05 33.41 36.02
C ASP A 440 7.52 33.30 36.46
N ALA A 441 8.41 32.76 35.61
CA ALA A 441 9.84 32.59 35.93
C ALA A 441 10.62 33.91 36.02
N LEU A 442 10.16 34.96 35.31
CA LEU A 442 10.77 36.30 35.30
C LEU A 442 10.04 37.29 36.22
N ALA A 443 8.98 36.88 36.91
CA ALA A 443 8.19 37.73 37.79
C ALA A 443 9.06 38.31 38.93
N GLY A 444 9.18 39.64 38.98
CA GLY A 444 9.94 40.36 40.01
C GLY A 444 11.46 40.35 39.83
N GLN A 445 11.99 39.81 38.74
CA GLN A 445 13.43 39.73 38.45
C GLN A 445 13.92 40.97 37.66
N PRO A 446 15.11 41.54 37.96
CA PRO A 446 15.68 42.64 37.19
C PRO A 446 16.24 42.14 35.86
N LEU A 447 15.49 42.35 34.77
CA LEU A 447 15.88 41.97 33.41
C LEU A 447 16.86 42.98 32.77
N PRO A 448 17.79 42.53 31.92
CA PRO A 448 18.60 43.42 31.09
C PRO A 448 17.73 44.27 30.14
N PRO A 449 18.09 45.54 29.86
CA PRO A 449 17.32 46.39 28.96
C PRO A 449 17.29 45.81 27.55
N GLY A 450 16.08 45.54 27.04
CA GLY A 450 15.85 44.92 25.73
C GLY A 450 15.61 43.41 25.76
N ILE A 451 15.65 42.76 26.93
CA ILE A 451 15.25 41.36 27.11
C ILE A 451 13.95 41.30 27.89
N ASP A 452 12.90 40.78 27.25
CA ASP A 452 11.61 40.44 27.87
C ASP A 452 11.16 39.01 27.47
N ALA A 453 10.04 38.55 28.03
CA ALA A 453 9.47 37.23 27.74
C ALA A 453 9.13 37.03 26.25
N GLY A 454 8.82 38.11 25.53
CA GLY A 454 8.57 38.08 24.09
C GLY A 454 9.86 37.87 23.28
N SER A 455 10.92 38.61 23.60
CA SER A 455 12.24 38.45 22.99
C SER A 455 12.84 37.06 23.24
N LEU A 456 12.66 36.54 24.46
CA LEU A 456 13.14 35.21 24.85
C LEU A 456 12.35 34.12 24.14
N SER A 457 11.05 34.32 23.89
CA SER A 457 10.23 33.42 23.08
C SER A 457 10.57 33.46 21.58
N ALA A 458 11.00 34.63 21.08
CA ALA A 458 11.27 34.86 19.66
C ALA A 458 12.69 34.42 19.22
N ASP A 459 13.71 34.61 20.06
CA ASP A 459 15.07 34.11 19.82
C ASP A 459 15.65 33.38 21.03
N PRO A 460 15.70 32.03 21.01
CA PRO A 460 16.35 31.23 22.06
C PRO A 460 17.82 31.58 22.30
N ARG A 461 18.51 32.25 21.36
CA ARG A 461 19.90 32.69 21.56
C ARG A 461 20.02 33.80 22.59
N ALA A 462 18.94 34.54 22.86
CA ALA A 462 18.90 35.54 23.93
C ALA A 462 19.05 34.91 25.33
N ILE A 463 18.73 33.61 25.50
CA ILE A 463 18.96 32.87 26.75
C ILE A 463 20.46 32.88 27.14
N GLY A 464 21.36 32.85 26.15
CA GLY A 464 22.81 32.95 26.37
C GLY A 464 23.28 34.31 26.90
N GLN A 465 22.44 35.34 26.84
CA GLN A 465 22.71 36.70 27.33
C GLN A 465 22.15 36.94 28.74
N LEU A 466 21.30 36.05 29.26
CA LEU A 466 20.75 36.17 30.62
C LEU A 466 21.85 36.01 31.70
N PRO A 467 21.69 36.67 32.87
CA PRO A 467 22.44 36.33 34.08
C PRO A 467 22.36 34.82 34.39
N ALA A 468 23.43 34.26 34.94
CA ALA A 468 23.52 32.82 35.22
C ALA A 468 22.37 32.31 36.11
N ASP A 469 21.91 33.14 37.04
CA ASP A 469 20.83 32.83 37.99
C ASP A 469 19.44 32.72 37.34
N LEU A 470 19.24 33.35 36.17
CA LEU A 470 17.97 33.36 35.45
C LEU A 470 17.85 32.26 34.38
N ARG A 471 18.98 31.72 33.91
CA ARG A 471 19.00 30.69 32.86
C ARG A 471 18.23 29.42 33.24
N PRO A 472 18.37 28.84 34.46
CA PRO A 472 17.66 27.61 34.82
C PRO A 472 16.13 27.76 34.76
N GLY A 473 15.58 28.88 35.26
CA GLY A 473 14.13 29.12 35.22
C GLY A 473 13.60 29.24 33.78
N VAL A 474 14.36 29.88 32.89
CA VAL A 474 14.01 30.01 31.47
C VAL A 474 14.16 28.69 30.71
N LEU A 475 15.21 27.91 30.99
CA LEU A 475 15.39 26.57 30.40
C LEU A 475 14.32 25.58 30.87
N SER A 476 13.94 25.63 32.14
CA SER A 476 12.86 24.82 32.71
C SER A 476 11.49 25.19 32.12
N ALA A 477 11.24 26.48 31.88
CA ALA A 477 10.06 26.96 31.15
C ALA A 477 10.06 26.47 29.69
N TYR A 478 11.20 26.50 28.99
CA TYR A 478 11.32 25.94 27.66
C TYR A 478 11.09 24.43 27.63
N SER A 479 11.69 23.70 28.57
CA SER A 479 11.55 22.26 28.75
C SER A 479 10.10 21.86 28.96
N THR A 480 9.46 22.40 30.00
CA THR A 480 8.07 22.11 30.36
C THR A 480 7.09 22.54 29.27
N SER A 481 7.32 23.69 28.62
CA SER A 481 6.45 24.15 27.53
C SER A 481 6.53 23.26 26.28
N ILE A 482 7.69 22.66 25.98
CA ILE A 482 7.80 21.69 24.88
C ILE A 482 7.23 20.33 25.29
N THR A 483 7.46 19.87 26.52
CA THR A 483 7.01 18.55 26.96
C THR A 483 5.50 18.50 27.19
N ASP A 484 4.88 19.60 27.61
CA ASP A 484 3.41 19.79 27.66
C ASP A 484 2.76 19.54 26.30
N VAL A 485 3.39 19.96 25.19
CA VAL A 485 2.85 19.77 23.84
C VAL A 485 2.63 18.28 23.54
N PHE A 486 3.53 17.40 24.00
CA PHE A 486 3.38 15.95 23.85
C PHE A 486 2.24 15.38 24.71
N LEU A 487 1.99 15.95 25.89
CA LEU A 487 0.82 15.60 26.71
C LEU A 487 -0.49 15.97 25.98
N TYR A 488 -0.59 17.15 25.39
CA TYR A 488 -1.76 17.57 24.61
C TYR A 488 -1.95 16.74 23.31
N ALA A 489 -0.87 16.19 22.76
CA ALA A 489 -0.91 15.28 21.62
C ALA A 489 -1.50 13.90 21.97
N ALA A 490 -1.24 13.39 23.17
CA ALA A 490 -1.57 12.02 23.55
C ALA A 490 -3.08 11.69 23.47
N PRO A 491 -4.04 12.53 23.91
CA PRO A 491 -5.48 12.30 23.71
C PRO A 491 -5.89 12.17 22.25
N VAL A 492 -5.23 12.90 21.34
CA VAL A 492 -5.54 12.86 19.90
C VAL A 492 -5.12 11.50 19.32
N VAL A 493 -3.94 10.99 19.70
CA VAL A 493 -3.48 9.65 19.29
C VAL A 493 -4.26 8.53 19.97
N LEU A 494 -4.70 8.72 21.22
CA LEU A 494 -5.59 7.80 21.92
C LEU A 494 -6.94 7.66 21.20
N LEU A 495 -7.48 8.75 20.63
CA LEU A 495 -8.66 8.67 19.76
C LEU A 495 -8.40 7.80 18.52
N ALA A 496 -7.22 7.91 17.90
CA ALA A 496 -6.84 7.02 16.79
C ALA A 496 -6.68 5.55 17.22
N PHE A 497 -6.23 5.27 18.45
CA PHE A 497 -6.22 3.92 19.01
C PHE A 497 -7.64 3.35 19.16
N VAL A 498 -8.59 4.15 19.67
CA VAL A 498 -10.01 3.75 19.74
C VAL A 498 -10.58 3.53 18.33
N LEU A 499 -10.27 4.40 17.37
CA LEU A 499 -10.70 4.23 15.97
C LEU A 499 -10.08 2.99 15.29
N ALA A 500 -8.84 2.63 15.63
CA ALA A 500 -8.20 1.41 15.13
C ALA A 500 -8.93 0.14 15.58
N TRP A 501 -9.63 0.15 16.72
CA TRP A 501 -10.47 -0.98 17.16
C TRP A 501 -11.62 -1.27 16.19
N PHE A 502 -12.17 -0.23 15.53
CA PHE A 502 -13.27 -0.35 14.58
C PHE A 502 -12.86 -0.80 13.18
N LEU A 503 -11.56 -0.94 12.90
CA LEU A 503 -11.08 -1.57 11.67
C LEU A 503 -11.57 -3.02 11.61
N ARG A 504 -12.17 -3.42 10.49
CA ARG A 504 -12.51 -4.82 10.23
C ARG A 504 -11.37 -5.45 9.46
N GLU A 505 -10.92 -6.62 9.92
CA GLU A 505 -9.82 -7.36 9.30
C GLU A 505 -10.37 -8.15 8.11
N ASP A 506 -10.52 -7.47 6.98
CA ASP A 506 -10.73 -8.14 5.70
C ASP A 506 -9.46 -8.94 5.37
N LYS A 507 -9.63 -10.21 4.96
CA LYS A 507 -8.49 -11.05 4.54
C LYS A 507 -7.71 -10.30 3.47
N LEU A 508 -6.40 -10.15 3.68
CA LEU A 508 -5.49 -9.64 2.65
C LEU A 508 -5.72 -10.44 1.37
N ARG A 509 -5.93 -9.74 0.24
CA ARG A 509 -6.14 -10.40 -1.05
C ARG A 509 -4.94 -11.31 -1.31
N GLY A 510 -5.22 -12.62 -1.28
CA GLY A 510 -4.17 -13.62 -1.28
C GLY A 510 -3.35 -13.49 -2.55
N SER A 511 -2.04 -13.26 -2.39
CA SER A 511 -1.08 -13.46 -3.47
C SER A 511 -0.92 -14.97 -3.71
N VAL A 512 -1.94 -15.57 -4.31
CA VAL A 512 -1.93 -16.92 -4.89
C VAL A 512 -2.25 -16.72 -6.36
N THR A 513 -1.22 -16.93 -7.17
CA THR A 513 -1.18 -16.68 -8.62
C THR A 513 -1.32 -15.20 -9.00
N ALA A 514 -0.41 -14.70 -9.83
CA ALA A 514 -0.72 -13.50 -10.61
C ALA A 514 -1.90 -13.87 -11.53
N PRO A 515 -2.97 -13.04 -11.63
CA PRO A 515 -3.92 -13.19 -12.71
C PRO A 515 -3.14 -13.01 -14.00
N ASP A 516 -3.10 -14.04 -14.83
CA ASP A 516 -2.47 -14.00 -16.15
C ASP A 516 -3.06 -12.80 -16.91
N THR A 517 -2.24 -12.00 -17.60
CA THR A 517 -2.60 -10.62 -18.01
C THR A 517 -3.68 -10.56 -19.10
N SER A 518 -4.23 -11.70 -19.50
CA SER A 518 -5.51 -11.84 -20.22
C SER A 518 -6.75 -11.59 -19.34
N GLN A 519 -6.60 -11.51 -18.02
CA GLN A 519 -7.69 -11.40 -17.03
C GLN A 519 -7.97 -9.96 -16.55
N THR A 520 -7.59 -8.93 -17.32
CA THR A 520 -7.97 -7.54 -17.05
C THR A 520 -9.44 -7.29 -17.40
N LEU A 521 -10.32 -7.59 -16.43
CA LEU A 521 -11.76 -7.36 -16.57
C LEU A 521 -12.07 -5.87 -16.70
N ALA A 522 -12.86 -5.52 -17.72
CA ALA A 522 -13.48 -4.19 -17.82
C ALA A 522 -14.47 -3.97 -16.66
N SER A 523 -14.56 -2.73 -16.19
CA SER A 523 -15.31 -2.35 -14.99
C SER A 523 -16.80 -2.11 -15.28
N ASN A 524 -17.62 -3.17 -15.21
CA ASN A 524 -19.07 -3.02 -15.10
C ASN A 524 -19.67 -4.26 -14.38
N PRO A 525 -20.73 -4.11 -13.55
CA PRO A 525 -21.42 -5.25 -12.96
C PRO A 525 -22.34 -5.87 -14.02
N VAL A 526 -21.77 -6.77 -14.83
CA VAL A 526 -22.52 -7.63 -15.74
C VAL A 526 -22.48 -9.04 -15.16
N GLU A 527 -23.63 -9.70 -15.13
CA GLU A 527 -23.72 -11.14 -14.90
C GLU A 527 -22.83 -11.83 -15.95
N ARG A 528 -21.81 -12.58 -15.51
CA ARG A 528 -20.96 -13.31 -16.46
C ARG A 528 -21.83 -14.31 -17.21
N SER A 529 -21.61 -14.47 -18.51
CA SER A 529 -22.24 -15.59 -19.20
C SER A 529 -21.54 -16.88 -18.78
N SER A 530 -22.28 -17.98 -18.71
CA SER A 530 -21.73 -19.32 -18.46
C SER A 530 -20.53 -19.66 -19.36
N TYR A 531 -20.55 -19.15 -20.60
CA TYR A 531 -19.50 -19.34 -21.59
C TYR A 531 -18.15 -18.75 -21.17
N ASP A 532 -18.15 -17.53 -20.60
CA ASP A 532 -16.92 -16.81 -20.24
C ASP A 532 -16.19 -17.47 -19.06
N GLU A 533 -16.95 -18.00 -18.09
CA GLU A 533 -16.41 -18.69 -16.93
C GLU A 533 -15.85 -20.07 -17.31
N CYS A 534 -16.53 -20.79 -18.21
CA CYS A 534 -16.02 -22.04 -18.77
C CYS A 534 -14.78 -21.81 -19.65
N ALA A 535 -14.72 -20.73 -20.43
CA ALA A 535 -13.52 -20.34 -21.18
C ALA A 535 -12.32 -20.06 -20.26
N ARG A 536 -12.53 -19.39 -19.11
CA ARG A 536 -11.49 -19.20 -18.08
C ARG A 536 -10.98 -20.54 -17.54
N ALA A 537 -11.89 -21.44 -17.14
CA ALA A 537 -11.52 -22.76 -16.62
C ALA A 537 -10.72 -23.58 -17.65
N LEU A 538 -11.13 -23.54 -18.91
CA LEU A 538 -10.44 -24.22 -20.03
C LEU A 538 -9.04 -23.66 -20.31
N SER A 539 -8.86 -22.34 -20.21
CA SER A 539 -7.54 -21.73 -20.40
C SER A 539 -6.52 -22.21 -19.37
N VAL A 540 -6.94 -22.43 -18.11
CA VAL A 540 -6.09 -23.00 -17.05
C VAL A 540 -5.76 -24.47 -17.35
N LEU A 541 -6.76 -25.24 -17.78
CA LEU A 541 -6.63 -26.66 -18.15
C LEU A 541 -5.78 -26.92 -19.41
N ALA A 542 -5.59 -25.93 -20.29
CA ALA A 542 -4.82 -26.07 -21.52
C ALA A 542 -3.29 -26.18 -21.27
N THR A 543 -2.78 -25.53 -20.22
CA THR A 543 -1.35 -25.49 -19.91
C THR A 543 -0.79 -26.86 -19.49
N ARG A 544 0.51 -27.09 -19.69
CA ARG A 544 1.17 -28.36 -19.31
C ARG A 544 1.35 -28.46 -17.79
N GLU A 545 1.62 -27.34 -17.13
CA GLU A 545 1.81 -27.22 -15.69
C GLU A 545 0.48 -27.26 -14.93
N GLY A 546 -0.55 -26.52 -15.38
CA GLY A 546 -1.89 -26.56 -14.78
C GLY A 546 -2.50 -27.97 -14.78
N ARG A 547 -2.31 -28.75 -15.85
CA ARG A 547 -2.70 -30.16 -15.88
C ARG A 547 -1.99 -31.00 -14.80
N ARG A 548 -0.69 -30.81 -14.61
CA ARG A 548 0.08 -31.54 -13.58
C ARG A 548 -0.42 -31.20 -12.18
N GLU A 549 -0.55 -29.91 -11.86
CA GLU A 549 -0.98 -29.43 -10.54
C GLU A 549 -2.39 -29.93 -10.19
N ILE A 550 -3.29 -30.00 -11.18
CA ILE A 550 -4.64 -30.54 -11.01
C ILE A 550 -4.60 -32.04 -10.65
N TYR A 551 -3.82 -32.87 -11.36
CA TYR A 551 -3.68 -34.29 -10.99
C TYR A 551 -3.00 -34.49 -9.63
N GLU A 552 -2.05 -33.63 -9.25
CA GLU A 552 -1.41 -33.64 -7.93
C GLU A 552 -2.45 -33.37 -6.82
N LYS A 553 -3.30 -32.34 -6.98
CA LYS A 553 -4.40 -32.02 -6.04
C LYS A 553 -5.49 -33.10 -5.97
N ILE A 554 -5.93 -33.63 -7.10
CA ILE A 554 -6.96 -34.71 -7.16
C ILE A 554 -6.46 -35.96 -6.44
N THR A 555 -5.19 -36.32 -6.65
CA THR A 555 -4.57 -37.51 -6.06
C THR A 555 -4.48 -37.38 -4.53
N ALA A 556 -4.01 -36.23 -4.04
CA ALA A 556 -3.99 -35.93 -2.61
C ALA A 556 -5.39 -35.90 -1.99
N ARG A 557 -6.38 -35.29 -2.65
CA ARG A 557 -7.78 -35.20 -2.16
C ARG A 557 -8.48 -36.56 -2.14
N ALA A 558 -8.16 -37.45 -3.07
CA ALA A 558 -8.65 -38.84 -3.09
C ALA A 558 -7.98 -39.75 -2.02
N GLY A 559 -7.00 -39.23 -1.27
CA GLY A 559 -6.32 -39.96 -0.19
C GLY A 559 -5.26 -40.96 -0.67
N TYR A 560 -4.81 -40.87 -1.92
CA TYR A 560 -3.81 -41.77 -2.49
C TYR A 560 -2.46 -41.08 -2.65
N ASP A 561 -1.40 -41.72 -2.17
CA ASP A 561 -0.01 -41.34 -2.46
C ASP A 561 0.42 -41.92 -3.82
N LEU A 562 -0.07 -41.38 -4.92
CA LEU A 562 0.26 -41.82 -6.28
C LEU A 562 0.96 -40.71 -7.06
N LEU A 563 1.78 -41.09 -8.05
CA LEU A 563 2.30 -40.15 -9.03
C LEU A 563 1.13 -39.51 -9.81
N PRO A 564 1.17 -38.20 -10.13
CA PRO A 564 0.11 -37.57 -10.95
C PRO A 564 -0.14 -38.29 -12.28
N ALA A 565 0.91 -38.90 -12.85
CA ALA A 565 0.82 -39.73 -14.05
C ALA A 565 0.15 -41.11 -13.83
N ALA A 566 0.25 -41.70 -12.63
CA ALA A 566 -0.45 -42.94 -12.28
C ALA A 566 -1.96 -42.70 -12.16
N SER A 567 -2.38 -41.63 -11.49
CA SER A 567 -3.79 -41.21 -11.42
C SER A 567 -4.34 -40.84 -12.80
N TRP A 568 -3.55 -40.17 -13.64
CA TRP A 568 -3.90 -39.91 -15.05
C TRP A 568 -4.11 -41.21 -15.84
N LEU A 569 -3.20 -42.19 -15.69
CA LEU A 569 -3.25 -43.47 -16.39
C LEU A 569 -4.46 -44.32 -15.97
N LEU A 570 -4.76 -44.39 -14.66
CA LEU A 570 -5.95 -45.06 -14.12
C LEU A 570 -7.26 -44.51 -14.70
N LEU A 571 -7.40 -43.18 -14.77
CA LEU A 571 -8.55 -42.52 -15.38
C LEU A 571 -8.66 -42.77 -16.90
N ARG A 572 -7.54 -43.06 -17.59
CA ARG A 572 -7.53 -43.48 -18.99
C ARG A 572 -7.96 -44.93 -19.18
N ILE A 573 -7.53 -45.85 -18.32
CA ILE A 573 -7.96 -47.26 -18.38
C ILE A 573 -9.48 -47.34 -18.14
N LYS A 574 -10.04 -46.59 -17.19
CA LYS A 574 -11.51 -46.48 -17.00
C LYS A 574 -12.26 -46.16 -18.30
N ARG A 575 -11.73 -45.23 -19.08
CA ARG A 575 -12.42 -44.66 -20.25
C ARG A 575 -12.25 -45.47 -21.53
N HIS A 576 -11.09 -46.09 -21.71
CA HIS A 576 -10.78 -46.91 -22.90
C HIS A 576 -10.98 -48.41 -22.66
N GLY A 577 -11.28 -48.82 -21.43
CA GLY A 577 -11.38 -50.22 -20.98
C GLY A 577 -10.02 -50.89 -20.80
N MET A 578 -9.17 -50.77 -21.83
CA MET A 578 -7.82 -51.32 -21.87
C MET A 578 -6.85 -50.28 -22.46
N VAL A 579 -5.64 -50.20 -21.93
CA VAL A 579 -4.62 -49.24 -22.41
C VAL A 579 -3.26 -49.92 -22.56
N GLU A 580 -2.62 -49.71 -23.71
CA GLU A 580 -1.22 -50.11 -23.96
C GLU A 580 -0.29 -48.90 -23.70
N PRO A 581 0.58 -48.94 -22.67
CA PRO A 581 1.44 -47.80 -22.30
C PRO A 581 2.32 -47.26 -23.43
N ALA A 582 2.83 -48.13 -24.29
CA ALA A 582 3.70 -47.75 -25.41
C ALA A 582 2.96 -46.90 -26.45
N ARG A 583 1.78 -47.35 -26.92
CA ARG A 583 0.95 -46.58 -27.87
C ARG A 583 0.33 -45.32 -27.26
N LEU A 584 0.12 -45.31 -25.95
CA LEU A 584 -0.33 -44.10 -25.26
C LEU A 584 0.75 -43.00 -25.28
N ALA A 585 2.03 -43.37 -25.25
CA ALA A 585 3.14 -42.41 -25.37
C ALA A 585 3.30 -41.82 -26.79
N GLU A 586 2.81 -42.50 -27.82
CA GLU A 586 2.80 -42.01 -29.21
C GLU A 586 1.69 -40.98 -29.46
N THR A 587 0.62 -41.01 -28.65
CA THR A 587 -0.61 -40.22 -28.86
C THR A 587 -0.80 -39.12 -27.81
N ALA A 588 -0.35 -39.31 -26.57
CA ALA A 588 -0.44 -38.33 -25.50
C ALA A 588 0.79 -37.42 -25.43
N PRO A 589 0.66 -36.14 -25.02
CA PRO A 589 1.79 -35.20 -24.89
C PRO A 589 2.65 -35.44 -23.63
N VAL A 590 2.79 -36.69 -23.19
CA VAL A 590 3.47 -37.11 -21.94
C VAL A 590 4.68 -38.00 -22.30
N PRO A 591 5.89 -37.75 -21.77
CA PRO A 591 7.07 -38.55 -22.11
C PRO A 591 6.93 -40.03 -21.71
N LEU A 592 7.41 -40.94 -22.56
CA LEU A 592 7.32 -42.39 -22.36
C LEU A 592 7.81 -42.85 -20.96
N HIS A 593 8.92 -42.30 -20.45
CA HIS A 593 9.44 -42.68 -19.13
C HIS A 593 8.44 -42.42 -18.00
N VAL A 594 7.71 -41.29 -18.06
CA VAL A 594 6.67 -40.92 -17.08
C VAL A 594 5.49 -41.89 -17.13
N ILE A 595 5.12 -42.37 -18.32
CA ILE A 595 4.06 -43.36 -18.50
C ILE A 595 4.51 -44.75 -18.00
N THR A 596 5.78 -45.12 -18.24
CA THR A 596 6.34 -46.39 -17.75
C THR A 596 6.44 -46.43 -16.22
N ASP A 597 6.88 -45.34 -15.58
CA ASP A 597 6.91 -45.24 -14.11
C ASP A 597 5.49 -45.26 -13.50
N ALA A 598 4.53 -44.60 -14.16
CA ALA A 598 3.13 -44.66 -13.78
C ALA A 598 2.55 -46.08 -13.90
N ALA A 599 2.81 -46.78 -15.02
CA ALA A 599 2.37 -48.15 -15.24
C ALA A 599 2.92 -49.10 -14.16
N ARG A 600 4.22 -48.98 -13.87
CA ARG A 600 4.90 -49.74 -12.81
C ARG A 600 4.28 -49.50 -11.43
N GLN A 601 4.06 -48.25 -11.03
CA GLN A 601 3.47 -47.94 -9.72
C GLN A 601 2.02 -48.45 -9.58
N VAL A 602 1.24 -48.42 -10.66
CA VAL A 602 -0.14 -48.93 -10.71
C VAL A 602 -0.19 -50.46 -10.63
N GLU A 603 0.77 -51.14 -11.27
CA GLU A 603 0.94 -52.61 -11.22
C GLU A 603 1.45 -53.08 -9.85
N GLU A 604 2.50 -52.42 -9.30
CA GLU A 604 3.06 -52.69 -7.96
C GLU A 604 2.03 -52.53 -6.83
N ARG A 605 1.09 -51.58 -6.98
CA ARG A 605 0.00 -51.36 -6.00
C ARG A 605 -1.26 -52.18 -6.29
N GLY A 606 -1.23 -53.07 -7.28
CA GLY A 606 -2.36 -53.94 -7.62
C GLY A 606 -3.61 -53.20 -8.13
N LEU A 607 -3.46 -51.97 -8.64
CA LEU A 607 -4.56 -51.12 -9.13
C LEU A 607 -4.85 -51.34 -10.63
N ALA A 608 -3.91 -51.92 -11.38
CA ALA A 608 -4.19 -52.52 -12.68
C ALA A 608 -3.37 -53.80 -12.85
N ARG A 609 -3.89 -54.74 -13.64
CA ARG A 609 -3.19 -55.95 -14.07
C ARG A 609 -2.81 -55.85 -15.54
N ARG A 610 -1.66 -56.41 -15.92
CA ARG A 610 -1.22 -56.48 -17.31
C ARG A 610 -1.69 -57.79 -17.96
N GLU A 611 -2.41 -57.67 -19.07
CA GLU A 611 -2.80 -58.77 -19.96
C GLU A 611 -2.08 -58.58 -21.31
N GLY A 612 -0.97 -59.31 -21.48
CA GLY A 612 -0.08 -59.14 -22.63
C GLY A 612 0.57 -57.75 -22.64
N LEU A 613 0.30 -56.95 -23.68
CA LEU A 613 0.78 -55.56 -23.80
C LEU A 613 -0.18 -54.53 -23.19
N GLN A 614 -1.40 -54.93 -22.84
CA GLN A 614 -2.46 -54.05 -22.36
C GLN A 614 -2.61 -54.11 -20.84
N MET A 615 -3.13 -53.05 -20.24
CA MET A 615 -3.45 -53.01 -18.80
C MET A 615 -4.94 -52.76 -18.60
N ILE A 616 -5.49 -53.46 -17.61
CA ILE A 616 -6.91 -53.49 -17.24
C ILE A 616 -7.02 -53.20 -15.74
N LEU A 617 -8.03 -52.44 -15.31
CA LEU A 617 -8.26 -52.17 -13.89
C LEU A 617 -8.55 -53.46 -13.11
N THR A 618 -8.06 -53.52 -11.87
CA THR A 618 -8.52 -54.48 -10.86
C THR A 618 -9.73 -53.90 -10.11
N ASP A 619 -10.39 -54.67 -9.26
CA ASP A 619 -11.50 -54.18 -8.43
C ASP A 619 -11.06 -53.02 -7.51
N ALA A 620 -9.85 -53.12 -6.92
CA ALA A 620 -9.23 -52.05 -6.15
C ALA A 620 -8.90 -50.82 -7.02
N GLY A 621 -8.49 -51.04 -8.27
CA GLY A 621 -8.31 -49.99 -9.27
C GLY A 621 -9.60 -49.26 -9.63
N ALA A 622 -10.70 -50.01 -9.79
CA ALA A 622 -12.02 -49.45 -10.07
C ALA A 622 -12.51 -48.55 -8.92
N GLU A 623 -12.33 -48.97 -7.66
CA GLU A 623 -12.68 -48.15 -6.50
C GLU A 623 -11.81 -46.88 -6.42
N ALA A 624 -10.49 -47.00 -6.58
CA ALA A 624 -9.58 -45.86 -6.60
C ALA A 624 -9.95 -44.85 -7.71
N VAL A 625 -10.34 -45.36 -8.88
CA VAL A 625 -10.80 -44.57 -10.02
C VAL A 625 -12.11 -43.84 -9.74
N VAL A 626 -13.05 -44.43 -8.99
CA VAL A 626 -14.29 -43.74 -8.56
C VAL A 626 -13.94 -42.56 -7.65
N ARG A 627 -13.10 -42.80 -6.62
CA ARG A 627 -12.64 -41.74 -5.69
C ARG A 627 -11.88 -40.62 -6.42
N LEU A 628 -11.00 -40.96 -7.37
CA LEU A 628 -10.28 -39.99 -8.22
C LEU A 628 -11.21 -39.23 -9.19
N SER A 629 -12.33 -39.82 -9.61
CA SER A 629 -13.33 -39.13 -10.44
C SER A 629 -14.07 -38.08 -9.61
N GLN A 630 -14.52 -38.46 -8.41
CA GLN A 630 -15.29 -37.57 -7.53
C GLN A 630 -14.44 -36.44 -6.94
N ALA A 631 -13.21 -36.73 -6.52
CA ALA A 631 -12.25 -35.70 -6.08
C ALA A 631 -11.86 -34.71 -7.20
N ARG A 632 -12.08 -35.07 -8.47
CA ARG A 632 -11.91 -34.18 -9.63
C ARG A 632 -13.13 -33.31 -9.89
N GLU A 633 -14.34 -33.86 -9.75
CA GLU A 633 -15.59 -33.09 -9.83
C GLU A 633 -15.62 -32.00 -8.74
N ASP A 634 -15.27 -32.34 -7.49
CA ASP A 634 -15.11 -31.38 -6.40
C ASP A 634 -14.09 -30.27 -6.72
N SER A 635 -12.96 -30.63 -7.31
CA SER A 635 -11.87 -29.70 -7.67
C SER A 635 -12.29 -28.76 -8.80
N LEU A 636 -13.09 -29.23 -9.76
CA LEU A 636 -13.69 -28.41 -10.81
C LEU A 636 -14.80 -27.51 -10.27
N ALA A 637 -15.61 -27.99 -9.31
CA ALA A 637 -16.61 -27.19 -8.62
C ALA A 637 -15.97 -26.04 -7.81
N GLU A 638 -14.89 -26.30 -7.07
CA GLU A 638 -14.12 -25.25 -6.37
C GLU A 638 -13.53 -24.20 -7.32
N LEU A 639 -13.13 -24.58 -8.54
CA LEU A 639 -12.66 -23.66 -9.56
C LEU A 639 -13.77 -22.77 -10.15
N LEU A 640 -15.04 -23.21 -10.08
CA LEU A 640 -16.23 -22.49 -10.53
C LEU A 640 -16.89 -21.65 -9.41
N GLY A 641 -16.61 -21.95 -8.13
CA GLY A 641 -17.05 -21.15 -6.98
C GLY A 641 -18.56 -21.11 -6.81
N ASP A 642 -19.12 -19.92 -6.56
CA ASP A 642 -20.55 -19.69 -6.26
C ASP A 642 -21.52 -20.06 -7.41
N TRP A 643 -21.02 -20.54 -8.55
CA TRP A 643 -21.81 -20.89 -9.74
C TRP A 643 -22.21 -22.37 -9.81
N TRP A 644 -21.82 -23.19 -8.82
CA TRP A 644 -22.12 -24.63 -8.76
C TRP A 644 -23.11 -24.95 -7.64
N GLY A 645 -24.25 -25.58 -7.96
CA GLY A 645 -25.26 -25.99 -6.98
C GLY A 645 -26.39 -26.84 -7.58
N PRO A 646 -27.12 -27.63 -6.76
CA PRO A 646 -27.98 -28.72 -7.23
C PRO A 646 -29.31 -28.31 -7.92
N GLU A 647 -29.65 -27.02 -8.03
CA GLU A 647 -30.98 -26.58 -8.49
C GLU A 647 -31.02 -25.82 -9.84
N ARG A 648 -29.90 -25.60 -10.56
CA ARG A 648 -29.88 -24.76 -11.79
C ARG A 648 -28.85 -25.21 -12.85
N PRO A 649 -28.95 -24.64 -14.07
CA PRO A 649 -29.60 -25.22 -15.24
C PRO A 649 -28.76 -26.30 -15.95
N THR A 650 -29.45 -27.21 -16.64
CA THR A 650 -28.92 -28.46 -17.20
C THR A 650 -27.71 -28.30 -18.11
N ASP A 651 -27.66 -27.22 -18.92
CA ASP A 651 -26.64 -27.01 -19.94
C ASP A 651 -25.21 -26.89 -19.37
N LEU A 652 -25.06 -26.34 -18.16
CA LEU A 652 -23.74 -26.21 -17.52
C LEU A 652 -23.20 -27.56 -17.05
N VAL A 653 -24.08 -28.44 -16.57
CA VAL A 653 -23.75 -29.80 -16.13
C VAL A 653 -23.34 -30.64 -17.34
N THR A 654 -24.07 -30.54 -18.46
CA THR A 654 -23.69 -31.17 -19.73
C THR A 654 -22.33 -30.68 -20.21
N LEU A 655 -22.07 -29.36 -20.19
CA LEU A 655 -20.78 -28.80 -20.62
C LEU A 655 -19.62 -29.27 -19.71
N VAL A 656 -19.80 -29.32 -18.39
CA VAL A 656 -18.77 -29.82 -17.46
C VAL A 656 -18.49 -31.31 -17.70
N HIS A 657 -19.52 -32.12 -18.01
CA HIS A 657 -19.33 -33.52 -18.42
C HIS A 657 -18.58 -33.65 -19.76
N GLU A 658 -18.95 -32.86 -20.78
CA GLU A 658 -18.27 -32.86 -22.09
C GLU A 658 -16.80 -32.44 -21.98
N LEU A 659 -16.50 -31.37 -21.24
CA LEU A 659 -15.13 -30.90 -21.02
C LEU A 659 -14.30 -31.88 -20.17
N THR A 660 -14.92 -32.55 -19.20
CA THR A 660 -14.29 -33.65 -18.45
C THR A 660 -14.00 -34.86 -19.35
N ALA A 661 -14.84 -35.10 -20.36
CA ALA A 661 -14.59 -36.09 -21.40
C ALA A 661 -13.49 -35.67 -22.39
N GLU A 662 -13.42 -34.41 -22.84
CA GLU A 662 -12.36 -33.95 -23.76
C GLU A 662 -10.97 -33.89 -23.09
N VAL A 663 -10.86 -33.31 -21.89
CA VAL A 663 -9.61 -33.38 -21.09
C VAL A 663 -9.32 -34.83 -20.66
N SER A 664 -10.39 -35.65 -20.58
CA SER A 664 -10.39 -37.11 -20.57
C SER A 664 -9.63 -37.80 -21.71
N GLY A 665 -9.32 -37.04 -22.77
CA GLY A 665 -8.73 -37.48 -24.03
C GLY A 665 -9.57 -37.09 -25.24
N SER A 666 -8.93 -36.58 -26.29
CA SER A 666 -9.64 -36.37 -27.55
C SER A 666 -9.94 -37.70 -28.23
N THR A 667 -10.99 -37.76 -29.05
CA THR A 667 -11.33 -38.96 -29.84
C THR A 667 -10.21 -39.37 -30.82
N ARG A 668 -9.20 -38.51 -31.03
CA ARG A 668 -7.98 -38.79 -31.82
C ARG A 668 -6.96 -39.68 -31.09
N GLU A 669 -7.06 -39.81 -29.76
CA GLU A 669 -6.18 -40.66 -28.94
C GLU A 669 -6.69 -42.11 -28.80
N ARG A 670 -7.76 -42.48 -29.51
CA ARG A 670 -8.28 -43.86 -29.55
C ARG A 670 -7.33 -44.76 -30.35
N PRO A 671 -6.79 -45.85 -29.79
CA PRO A 671 -6.11 -46.86 -30.59
C PRO A 671 -7.06 -47.38 -31.67
N HIS A 672 -6.68 -47.28 -32.94
CA HIS A 672 -7.43 -47.91 -34.03
C HIS A 672 -7.21 -49.43 -33.99
N SER A 673 -8.14 -50.13 -33.34
CA SER A 673 -8.30 -51.57 -33.46
C SER A 673 -9.43 -51.86 -34.46
N PRO A 674 -9.21 -52.68 -35.50
CA PRO A 674 -10.28 -53.12 -36.37
C PRO A 674 -11.18 -54.12 -35.62
N THR A 675 -12.50 -53.87 -35.63
CA THR A 675 -13.59 -54.68 -35.05
C THR A 675 -13.81 -54.53 -33.52
N PRO A 676 -15.04 -54.21 -33.06
CA PRO A 676 -15.41 -54.26 -31.64
C PRO A 676 -15.91 -55.67 -31.22
N PRO A 677 -15.63 -56.14 -29.99
CA PRO A 677 -16.31 -57.29 -29.40
C PRO A 677 -17.76 -56.91 -29.01
N ARG A 678 -18.72 -57.80 -29.25
CA ARG A 678 -20.17 -57.51 -29.13
C ARG A 678 -20.71 -57.37 -27.70
N ASP A 679 -19.93 -57.71 -26.68
CA ASP A 679 -20.50 -57.98 -25.35
C ASP A 679 -20.39 -56.81 -24.35
N HIS A 680 -19.61 -55.77 -24.64
CA HIS A 680 -19.39 -54.68 -23.67
C HIS A 680 -20.54 -53.66 -23.58
N GLU A 681 -21.27 -53.41 -24.69
CA GLU A 681 -22.48 -52.57 -24.66
C GLU A 681 -23.64 -53.22 -23.88
N ALA A 682 -23.68 -54.56 -23.80
CA ALA A 682 -24.75 -55.28 -23.11
C ALA A 682 -24.69 -55.11 -21.59
N HIS A 683 -23.49 -55.00 -21.02
CA HIS A 683 -23.30 -54.76 -19.58
C HIS A 683 -23.62 -53.30 -19.19
N LEU A 684 -23.07 -52.33 -19.94
CA LEU A 684 -23.32 -50.89 -19.65
C LEU A 684 -24.81 -50.54 -19.71
N ARG A 685 -25.55 -51.02 -20.72
CA ARG A 685 -27.01 -50.79 -20.83
C ARG A 685 -27.84 -51.53 -19.77
N ARG A 686 -27.25 -52.51 -19.06
CA ARG A 686 -27.92 -53.24 -17.97
C ARG A 686 -27.75 -52.48 -16.66
N ASP A 687 -26.54 -52.02 -16.36
CA ASP A 687 -26.26 -51.21 -15.18
C ASP A 687 -27.01 -49.86 -15.21
N GLU A 688 -27.09 -49.20 -16.37
CA GLU A 688 -27.90 -47.98 -16.54
C GLU A 688 -29.40 -48.24 -16.28
N ARG A 689 -29.93 -49.40 -16.70
CA ARG A 689 -31.34 -49.77 -16.45
C ARG A 689 -31.61 -50.10 -15.00
N GLU A 690 -30.68 -50.80 -14.32
CA GLU A 690 -30.83 -51.11 -12.90
C GLU A 690 -30.68 -49.85 -12.02
N ALA A 691 -29.78 -48.93 -12.38
CA ALA A 691 -29.66 -47.63 -11.71
C ALA A 691 -30.93 -46.78 -11.89
N HIS A 692 -31.48 -46.71 -13.10
CA HIS A 692 -32.69 -45.94 -13.39
C HIS A 692 -33.95 -46.56 -12.75
N SER A 693 -33.98 -47.88 -12.53
CA SER A 693 -35.07 -48.54 -11.78
C SER A 693 -35.02 -48.20 -10.30
N ARG A 694 -33.84 -48.23 -9.66
CA ARG A 694 -33.68 -47.89 -8.23
C ARG A 694 -33.98 -46.41 -7.95
N ALA A 695 -33.68 -45.52 -8.90
CA ALA A 695 -34.04 -44.11 -8.80
C ALA A 695 -35.57 -43.87 -8.80
N LEU A 696 -36.31 -44.66 -9.59
CA LEU A 696 -37.78 -44.56 -9.67
C LEU A 696 -38.48 -45.15 -8.43
N ASP A 697 -38.02 -46.30 -7.93
CA ASP A 697 -38.56 -46.87 -6.68
C ASP A 697 -38.31 -45.96 -5.47
N GLY A 698 -37.14 -45.31 -5.40
CA GLY A 698 -36.80 -44.37 -4.32
C GLY A 698 -37.63 -43.08 -4.30
N GLN A 699 -38.26 -42.70 -5.43
CA GLN A 699 -39.16 -41.54 -5.49
C GLN A 699 -40.62 -41.86 -5.18
N ALA A 700 -41.02 -43.14 -5.20
CA ALA A 700 -42.39 -43.55 -4.88
C ALA A 700 -42.68 -43.53 -3.36
N ASP A 701 -41.68 -43.79 -2.52
CA ASP A 701 -41.83 -44.02 -1.07
C ASP A 701 -41.73 -42.74 -0.20
N HIS A 702 -41.72 -41.55 -0.81
CA HIS A 702 -41.75 -40.25 -0.11
C HIS A 702 -42.91 -39.33 -0.52
N GLY A 703 -43.82 -39.79 -1.40
CA GLY A 703 -44.97 -39.03 -1.88
C GLY A 703 -46.29 -39.29 -1.13
N HIS A 704 -46.30 -40.00 0.00
CA HIS A 704 -47.53 -40.49 0.60
C HIS A 704 -47.60 -40.43 2.14
N ARG A 705 -47.52 -39.22 2.69
CA ARG A 705 -48.15 -38.83 3.97
C ARG A 705 -48.34 -37.31 4.05
N ASP A 706 -49.44 -36.92 4.70
CA ASP A 706 -49.78 -35.58 5.18
C ASP A 706 -50.20 -34.49 4.16
N ASP A 707 -51.38 -34.65 3.55
CA ASP A 707 -52.40 -33.58 3.54
C ASP A 707 -53.84 -34.12 3.42
N HIS A 708 -54.57 -34.19 4.53
CA HIS A 708 -56.04 -34.27 4.52
C HIS A 708 -56.68 -33.81 5.84
N GLY A 709 -57.59 -32.83 5.75
CA GLY A 709 -58.71 -32.70 6.68
C GLY A 709 -58.73 -31.49 7.63
N ARG A 710 -59.08 -30.30 7.11
CA ARG A 710 -59.69 -29.25 7.95
C ARG A 710 -61.13 -29.62 8.27
N HIS A 711 -61.58 -29.51 9.53
CA HIS A 711 -62.92 -28.98 9.89
C HIS A 711 -63.06 -28.67 11.40
N HIS A 712 -63.57 -27.47 11.70
CA HIS A 712 -64.12 -26.98 12.99
C HIS A 712 -65.67 -27.03 12.94
N PRO A 713 -66.43 -26.73 14.03
CA PRO A 713 -66.25 -27.03 15.47
C PRO A 713 -67.43 -27.99 15.87
N PRO A 714 -68.40 -27.78 16.82
CA PRO A 714 -68.54 -26.96 18.06
C PRO A 714 -67.97 -27.74 19.30
N VAL A 715 -68.24 -27.48 20.60
CA VAL A 715 -69.10 -26.58 21.40
C VAL A 715 -68.24 -25.79 22.39
#